data_AF-A0A2V5PIN0-F1
#
_entry.id   AF-A0A2V5PIN0-F1
#
_cell.length_a   1.000
_cell.length_b   1.000
_cell.length_c   1.000
_cell.angle_alpha   90.00
_cell.angle_beta   90.00
_cell.angle_gamma   90.00
#
_symmetry.space_group_name_H-M   'P 1'
#
loop_
_entity.id
_entity.type
_entity.pdbx_description
1 polymer ?
#
loop_
_entity_poly.entity_id
_entity_poly.type
_entity_poly.pdbx_seq_one_letter_code
_entity_poly.pdbx_strand_id
1 'polypeptide(L)'
;MFLLGLFFLPGALMAGVFTVTSSDSFGPGSLAQAVSDANSVQGPHQIVFAIPGPGVHQVDLSKGGVVLGSSITIDGYSQPGARANTLSVGDDAVILIQLDGGGPFASQSSGVTINGDNCVVRGLSFTGFSNTIGVGAIAVVSPDPFGRKGNRIEGNFIGLSPDGVTLRGNDLGVFAPSTQLTQDVIGGNLPAARNIISGNRTGVFVQRDWTIAGNYFGTDGSGALRQGYGNDQAILAFNNNLIGTFEADGGNVITGSETGIEVDESNTIRGNLIFFNETGVLVRGHRNSILSNLIYGNSLIDIDLGGDGPTPNDPGDGDTGANNLQNFPVIMSVARNAGQTVVSGGLNSTPSTDFTLQFFANGPSSAPRQRILGTQTGVTTNSSGDVSFQFAFPVATAADEFITATATDPTGNTSEFFPPNGAVELANISTRGNVGTGDNILIGGIILSSGTAERTFLIRALGPSLNIPGSLADPQIDVRAPDGTLVGHNNNWRDLQEQEIIATGAAPTNNQEAALLLPLSGQSYTVHVSGVNGTSGIATVEIYALANTTDAPKEFRNISTRGNVGTGNNVLIGGTIVRGSAVQKLIVRAIGPDLAGLGVPGSLQDPVLELRDASGTLLASNDDWRSAQEQEIIATGLAPQNDRDSAIVATLLPTSYTAILQGKNGATGIALIEIYKLD
;
A
#
# COMPACT_ATOMS: atom_id res chain seq x y z
N MET A 1 -16.17 -65.42 -50.70
CA MET A 1 -15.27 -64.25 -50.65
C MET A 1 -15.48 -63.60 -49.28
N PHE A 2 -14.77 -64.10 -48.26
CA PHE A 2 -14.83 -63.58 -46.90
C PHE A 2 -13.63 -62.66 -46.70
N LEU A 3 -13.89 -61.39 -46.39
CA LEU A 3 -12.88 -60.40 -46.06
C LEU A 3 -12.64 -60.47 -44.53
N LEU A 4 -11.45 -60.92 -44.13
CA LEU A 4 -11.03 -60.93 -42.74
C LEU A 4 -10.63 -59.49 -42.33
N GLY A 5 -11.40 -58.87 -41.45
CA GLY A 5 -11.02 -57.63 -40.80
C GLY A 5 -9.93 -57.89 -39.76
N LEU A 6 -8.76 -57.30 -39.95
CA LEU A 6 -7.68 -57.28 -38.98
C LEU A 6 -8.07 -56.34 -37.83
N PHE A 7 -8.43 -56.88 -36.67
CA PHE A 7 -8.55 -56.10 -35.44
C PHE A 7 -7.15 -55.72 -34.95
N PHE A 8 -6.79 -54.45 -35.04
CA PHE A 8 -5.69 -53.89 -34.23
C PHE A 8 -6.16 -53.88 -32.77
N LEU A 9 -5.53 -54.69 -31.92
CA LEU A 9 -5.57 -54.50 -30.47
C LEU A 9 -4.81 -53.20 -30.16
N PRO A 10 -5.36 -52.25 -29.38
CA PRO A 10 -4.56 -51.15 -28.87
C PRO A 10 -3.49 -51.74 -27.93
N GLY A 11 -2.23 -51.46 -28.21
CA GLY A 11 -1.13 -51.82 -27.31
C GLY A 11 -1.41 -51.24 -25.93
N ALA A 12 -1.32 -52.06 -24.89
CA ALA A 12 -1.44 -51.59 -23.52
C ALA A 12 -0.37 -50.52 -23.27
N LEU A 13 -0.79 -49.32 -22.83
CA LEU A 13 0.09 -48.30 -22.27
C LEU A 13 0.84 -48.93 -21.08
N MET A 14 2.13 -49.22 -21.24
CA MET A 14 2.95 -49.73 -20.13
C MET A 14 3.58 -48.56 -19.40
N ALA A 15 3.27 -48.44 -18.10
CA ALA A 15 3.99 -47.53 -17.24
C ALA A 15 5.47 -47.95 -17.21
N GLY A 16 6.36 -46.97 -17.42
CA GLY A 16 7.80 -47.20 -17.55
C GLY A 16 8.56 -46.56 -16.39
N VAL A 17 9.60 -47.23 -15.90
CA VAL A 17 10.52 -46.70 -14.89
C VAL A 17 11.90 -46.59 -15.52
N PHE A 18 12.45 -45.37 -15.56
CA PHE A 18 13.77 -45.08 -16.10
C PHE A 18 14.67 -44.61 -14.96
N THR A 19 15.76 -45.34 -14.70
CA THR A 19 16.61 -45.11 -13.54
C THR A 19 17.85 -44.31 -13.91
N VAL A 20 18.10 -43.23 -13.18
CA VAL A 20 19.33 -42.44 -13.21
C VAL A 20 20.33 -43.08 -12.23
N THR A 21 21.50 -43.46 -12.73
CA THR A 21 22.55 -44.14 -11.97
C THR A 21 23.90 -43.40 -12.01
N SER A 22 24.00 -42.30 -12.75
CA SER A 22 25.18 -41.44 -12.80
C SER A 22 24.79 -39.97 -12.57
N SER A 23 25.70 -39.22 -11.95
CA SER A 23 25.62 -37.75 -11.83
C SER A 23 26.20 -37.01 -13.04
N ASP A 24 26.68 -37.73 -14.05
CA ASP A 24 27.16 -37.13 -15.30
C ASP A 24 26.01 -36.41 -16.03
N SER A 25 26.33 -35.30 -16.69
CA SER A 25 25.36 -34.49 -17.45
C SER A 25 24.72 -35.25 -18.62
N PHE A 26 25.47 -36.16 -19.25
CA PHE A 26 25.06 -36.89 -20.46
C PHE A 26 25.63 -38.31 -20.48
N GLY A 27 25.08 -39.15 -21.36
CA GLY A 27 25.53 -40.52 -21.59
C GLY A 27 24.78 -41.56 -20.76
N PRO A 28 25.17 -42.84 -20.85
CA PRO A 28 24.46 -43.94 -20.20
C PRO A 28 24.27 -43.73 -18.69
N GLY A 29 23.04 -43.88 -18.22
CA GLY A 29 22.68 -43.72 -16.80
C GLY A 29 22.53 -42.29 -16.30
N SER A 30 22.73 -41.28 -17.16
CA SER A 30 22.48 -39.86 -16.82
C SER A 30 20.98 -39.52 -16.80
N LEU A 31 20.64 -38.39 -16.16
CA LEU A 31 19.29 -37.83 -16.21
C LEU A 31 18.84 -37.51 -17.64
N ALA A 32 19.73 -36.95 -18.46
CA ALA A 32 19.43 -36.63 -19.86
C ALA A 32 19.04 -37.88 -20.66
N GLN A 33 19.75 -39.00 -20.47
CA GLN A 33 19.42 -40.26 -21.13
C GLN A 33 18.07 -40.81 -20.65
N ALA A 34 17.82 -40.84 -19.34
CA ALA A 34 16.58 -41.36 -18.78
C ALA A 34 15.35 -40.58 -19.28
N VAL A 35 15.45 -39.24 -19.37
CA VAL A 35 14.40 -38.39 -19.93
C VAL A 35 14.22 -38.64 -21.43
N SER A 36 15.31 -38.75 -22.20
CA SER A 36 15.25 -39.07 -23.63
C SER A 36 14.55 -40.41 -23.89
N ASP A 37 14.88 -41.43 -23.10
CA ASP A 37 14.27 -42.76 -23.21
C ASP A 37 12.78 -42.71 -22.85
N ALA A 38 12.41 -42.02 -21.77
CA ALA A 38 11.01 -41.83 -21.40
C ALA A 38 10.19 -41.12 -22.48
N ASN A 39 10.75 -40.07 -23.10
CA ASN A 39 10.09 -39.36 -24.21
C ASN A 39 9.91 -40.23 -25.47
N SER A 40 10.70 -41.27 -25.63
CA SER A 40 10.63 -42.17 -26.80
C SER A 40 9.54 -43.24 -26.71
N VAL A 41 8.90 -43.35 -25.53
CA VAL A 41 7.87 -44.36 -25.24
C VAL A 41 6.54 -43.67 -24.95
N GLN A 42 5.43 -44.34 -25.27
CA GLN A 42 4.09 -43.85 -24.95
C GLN A 42 3.64 -44.31 -23.56
N GLY A 43 3.18 -43.37 -22.74
CA GLY A 43 2.49 -43.65 -21.50
C GLY A 43 3.00 -42.84 -20.32
N PRO A 44 2.43 -43.09 -19.12
CA PRO A 44 2.93 -42.47 -17.90
C PRO A 44 4.27 -43.08 -17.52
N HIS A 45 5.26 -42.24 -17.23
CA HIS A 45 6.62 -42.68 -16.95
C HIS A 45 7.16 -42.03 -15.67
N GLN A 46 8.02 -42.77 -14.96
CA GLN A 46 8.75 -42.27 -13.80
C GLN A 46 10.24 -42.28 -14.08
N ILE A 47 10.88 -41.15 -13.85
CA ILE A 47 12.33 -41.02 -13.74
C ILE A 47 12.67 -41.13 -12.25
N VAL A 48 13.43 -42.16 -11.90
CA VAL A 48 13.86 -42.44 -10.52
C VAL A 48 15.37 -42.40 -10.41
N PHE A 49 15.90 -42.11 -9.23
CA PHE A 49 17.34 -41.97 -8.96
C PHE A 49 17.83 -43.12 -8.08
N ALA A 50 18.97 -43.69 -8.48
CA ALA A 50 19.71 -44.69 -7.73
C ALA A 50 21.22 -44.49 -7.98
N ILE A 51 21.70 -43.25 -7.85
CA ILE A 51 23.10 -42.91 -8.04
C ILE A 51 23.91 -43.53 -6.90
N PRO A 52 24.96 -44.33 -7.17
CA PRO A 52 25.76 -44.94 -6.12
C PRO A 52 26.57 -43.92 -5.32
N GLY A 53 26.71 -44.19 -4.02
CA GLY A 53 27.47 -43.36 -3.09
C GLY A 53 26.59 -42.68 -2.05
N PRO A 54 27.16 -42.24 -0.92
CA PRO A 54 26.42 -41.51 0.10
C PRO A 54 26.31 -40.01 -0.23
N GLY A 55 25.29 -39.36 0.33
CA GLY A 55 25.17 -37.91 0.35
C GLY A 55 24.54 -37.31 -0.91
N VAL A 56 24.87 -36.04 -1.15
CA VAL A 56 24.32 -35.26 -2.26
C VAL A 56 24.98 -35.65 -3.58
N HIS A 57 24.15 -35.83 -4.61
CA HIS A 57 24.57 -36.03 -5.99
C HIS A 57 24.22 -34.79 -6.81
N GLN A 58 25.25 -34.09 -7.28
CA GLN A 58 25.11 -32.90 -8.11
C GLN A 58 25.21 -33.28 -9.59
N VAL A 59 24.20 -32.90 -10.37
CA VAL A 59 24.14 -33.06 -11.82
C VAL A 59 24.32 -31.68 -12.46
N ASP A 60 25.42 -31.50 -13.19
CA ASP A 60 25.70 -30.26 -13.90
C ASP A 60 24.86 -30.18 -15.18
N LEU A 61 23.99 -29.18 -15.27
CA LEU A 61 23.13 -28.87 -16.42
C LEU A 61 23.53 -27.56 -17.11
N SER A 62 24.70 -26.98 -16.79
CA SER A 62 25.18 -25.72 -17.38
C SER A 62 25.33 -25.79 -18.91
N LYS A 63 25.57 -26.98 -19.46
CA LYS A 63 25.73 -27.23 -20.90
C LYS A 63 24.45 -27.68 -21.61
N GLY A 64 23.36 -27.90 -20.89
CA GLY A 64 22.07 -28.29 -21.46
C GLY A 64 21.17 -28.98 -20.43
N GLY A 65 19.95 -28.45 -20.29
CA GLY A 65 18.91 -29.04 -19.44
C GLY A 65 18.16 -30.18 -20.11
N VAL A 66 17.11 -30.65 -19.43
CA VAL A 66 16.26 -31.75 -19.90
C VAL A 66 14.86 -31.26 -20.24
N VAL A 67 14.21 -31.92 -21.22
CA VAL A 67 12.88 -31.55 -21.71
C VAL A 67 11.91 -32.70 -21.49
N LEU A 68 10.82 -32.46 -20.76
CA LEU A 68 9.79 -33.45 -20.49
C LEU A 68 8.65 -33.37 -21.52
N GLY A 69 8.37 -34.51 -22.15
CA GLY A 69 7.08 -34.79 -22.80
C GLY A 69 5.98 -35.04 -21.75
N SER A 70 4.81 -35.49 -22.18
CA SER A 70 3.63 -35.61 -21.30
C SER A 70 3.71 -36.82 -20.36
N SER A 71 3.08 -36.70 -19.19
CA SER A 71 2.89 -37.77 -18.19
C SER A 71 4.19 -38.33 -17.61
N ILE A 72 5.22 -37.49 -17.48
CA ILE A 72 6.50 -37.86 -16.89
C ILE A 72 6.63 -37.30 -15.48
N THR A 73 6.91 -38.16 -14.51
CA THR A 73 7.27 -37.78 -13.14
C THR A 73 8.79 -37.89 -12.96
N ILE A 74 9.46 -36.81 -12.62
CA ILE A 74 10.82 -36.86 -12.05
C ILE A 74 10.68 -36.91 -10.52
N ASP A 75 11.15 -37.99 -9.92
CA ASP A 75 11.03 -38.22 -8.48
C ASP A 75 12.39 -38.28 -7.79
N GLY A 76 12.91 -37.13 -7.34
CA GLY A 76 14.16 -37.04 -6.59
C GLY A 76 14.13 -37.77 -5.24
N TYR A 77 12.94 -37.96 -4.65
CA TYR A 77 12.79 -38.71 -3.40
C TYR A 77 13.01 -40.21 -3.55
N SER A 78 13.11 -40.71 -4.78
CA SER A 78 13.48 -42.11 -5.04
C SER A 78 14.96 -42.41 -4.76
N GLN A 79 15.84 -41.40 -4.71
CA GLN A 79 17.23 -41.58 -4.33
C GLN A 79 17.32 -42.15 -2.90
N PRO A 80 18.05 -43.27 -2.68
CA PRO A 80 18.22 -43.83 -1.34
C PRO A 80 18.70 -42.81 -0.31
N GLY A 81 17.91 -42.61 0.75
CA GLY A 81 18.19 -41.66 1.84
C GLY A 81 17.42 -40.34 1.74
N ALA A 82 16.81 -40.04 0.60
CA ALA A 82 15.92 -38.88 0.44
C ALA A 82 14.55 -39.15 1.08
N ARG A 83 13.85 -38.08 1.48
CA ARG A 83 12.47 -38.16 2.00
C ARG A 83 11.70 -36.87 1.75
N ALA A 84 10.39 -36.99 1.56
CA ALA A 84 9.50 -35.85 1.47
C ALA A 84 9.23 -35.22 2.85
N ASN A 85 8.83 -33.95 2.84
CA ASN A 85 8.41 -33.23 4.03
C ASN A 85 7.14 -33.85 4.67
N THR A 86 7.11 -33.88 5.99
CA THR A 86 6.02 -34.39 6.81
C THR A 86 5.43 -33.34 7.77
N LEU A 87 6.06 -32.18 7.90
CA LEU A 87 5.65 -31.13 8.84
C LEU A 87 4.55 -30.24 8.27
N SER A 88 3.49 -30.00 9.03
CA SER A 88 2.46 -29.00 8.66
C SER A 88 3.03 -27.58 8.66
N VAL A 89 3.90 -27.27 9.63
CA VAL A 89 4.63 -25.99 9.73
C VAL A 89 6.13 -26.25 9.67
N GLY A 90 6.83 -25.53 8.79
CA GLY A 90 8.25 -25.77 8.50
C GLY A 90 8.45 -26.85 7.42
N ASP A 91 9.68 -27.33 7.27
CA ASP A 91 10.01 -28.37 6.30
C ASP A 91 11.09 -29.31 6.86
N ASP A 92 10.92 -30.62 6.66
CA ASP A 92 11.90 -31.64 7.06
C ASP A 92 12.29 -32.59 5.93
N ALA A 93 12.09 -32.17 4.68
CA ALA A 93 12.51 -32.91 3.51
C ALA A 93 14.03 -33.13 3.51
N VAL A 94 14.43 -34.31 3.05
CA VAL A 94 15.85 -34.60 2.77
C VAL A 94 15.98 -34.69 1.26
N ILE A 95 16.61 -33.66 0.69
CA ILE A 95 16.93 -33.57 -0.73
C ILE A 95 18.34 -34.11 -0.93
N LEU A 96 18.53 -35.00 -1.91
CA LEU A 96 19.85 -35.57 -2.23
C LEU A 96 20.27 -35.37 -3.69
N ILE A 97 19.37 -34.91 -4.55
CA ILE A 97 19.68 -34.63 -5.96
C ILE A 97 19.68 -33.13 -6.17
N GLN A 98 20.83 -32.59 -6.58
CA GLN A 98 20.99 -31.19 -6.96
C GLN A 98 21.15 -31.09 -8.47
N LEU A 99 20.28 -30.32 -9.13
CA LEU A 99 20.43 -29.91 -10.51
C LEU A 99 21.05 -28.51 -10.53
N ASP A 100 22.26 -28.41 -11.07
CA ASP A 100 23.06 -27.19 -11.01
C ASP A 100 23.25 -26.57 -12.41
N GLY A 101 22.87 -25.30 -12.56
CA GLY A 101 23.08 -24.52 -13.77
C GLY A 101 24.50 -23.98 -13.96
N GLY A 102 25.42 -24.24 -13.02
CA GLY A 102 26.81 -23.84 -13.08
C GLY A 102 27.09 -22.43 -12.53
N GLY A 103 26.05 -21.66 -12.23
CA GLY A 103 26.14 -20.32 -11.66
C GLY A 103 26.11 -19.19 -12.71
N PRO A 104 26.50 -17.96 -12.30
CA PRO A 104 26.38 -16.78 -13.13
C PRO A 104 27.03 -16.95 -14.50
N PHE A 105 26.29 -16.62 -15.55
CA PHE A 105 26.74 -16.66 -16.94
C PHE A 105 27.02 -18.06 -17.52
N ALA A 106 26.71 -19.16 -16.80
CA ALA A 106 27.10 -20.52 -17.19
C ALA A 106 26.04 -21.36 -17.93
N SER A 107 24.75 -21.24 -17.57
CA SER A 107 23.63 -22.09 -18.03
C SER A 107 23.07 -21.76 -19.43
N GLN A 108 23.25 -22.60 -20.44
CA GLN A 108 22.73 -22.26 -21.80
C GLN A 108 21.22 -22.48 -22.00
N SER A 109 20.51 -22.99 -20.99
CA SER A 109 19.08 -23.30 -21.04
C SER A 109 18.48 -23.41 -19.64
N SER A 110 17.14 -23.47 -19.55
CA SER A 110 16.45 -23.89 -18.33
C SER A 110 16.89 -25.30 -17.90
N GLY A 111 16.85 -25.58 -16.58
CA GLY A 111 17.27 -26.87 -16.03
C GLY A 111 16.34 -28.01 -16.42
N VAL A 112 15.07 -27.90 -16.02
CA VAL A 112 13.99 -28.80 -16.47
C VAL A 112 12.98 -27.97 -17.24
N THR A 113 12.72 -28.34 -18.49
CA THR A 113 11.66 -27.74 -19.32
C THR A 113 10.50 -28.71 -19.45
N ILE A 114 9.33 -28.36 -18.93
CA ILE A 114 8.10 -29.13 -19.08
C ILE A 114 7.39 -28.66 -20.35
N ASN A 115 7.41 -29.51 -21.38
CA ASN A 115 6.77 -29.24 -22.67
C ASN A 115 5.40 -29.94 -22.78
N GLY A 116 5.27 -31.11 -22.15
CA GLY A 116 4.01 -31.87 -22.10
C GLY A 116 3.06 -31.51 -20.96
N ASP A 117 2.08 -32.38 -20.75
CA ASP A 117 1.00 -32.25 -19.76
C ASP A 117 1.08 -33.36 -18.71
N ASN A 118 0.54 -33.14 -17.51
CA ASN A 118 0.49 -34.12 -16.42
C ASN A 118 1.87 -34.59 -15.93
N CYS A 119 2.87 -33.73 -16.01
CA CYS A 119 4.20 -33.98 -15.50
C CYS A 119 4.32 -33.58 -14.03
N VAL A 120 5.18 -34.27 -13.30
CA VAL A 120 5.47 -33.95 -11.90
C VAL A 120 6.98 -33.81 -11.74
N VAL A 121 7.41 -32.73 -11.10
CA VAL A 121 8.82 -32.50 -10.75
C VAL A 121 8.91 -32.33 -9.24
N ARG A 122 9.57 -33.27 -8.56
CA ARG A 122 9.63 -33.27 -7.10
C ARG A 122 10.92 -33.80 -6.49
N GLY A 123 11.20 -33.38 -5.26
CA GLY A 123 12.30 -33.90 -4.44
C GLY A 123 13.70 -33.52 -4.92
N LEU A 124 13.82 -32.38 -5.61
CA LEU A 124 15.08 -31.91 -6.20
C LEU A 124 15.49 -30.56 -5.61
N SER A 125 16.78 -30.28 -5.65
CA SER A 125 17.34 -28.93 -5.45
C SER A 125 17.72 -28.34 -6.81
N PHE A 126 17.36 -27.07 -7.07
CA PHE A 126 17.71 -26.34 -8.29
C PHE A 126 18.51 -25.09 -7.96
N THR A 127 19.74 -25.00 -8.45
CA THR A 127 20.64 -23.89 -8.12
C THR A 127 21.42 -23.39 -9.34
N GLY A 128 21.79 -22.11 -9.35
CA GLY A 128 22.78 -21.58 -10.29
C GLY A 128 22.31 -21.45 -11.75
N PHE A 129 21.00 -21.44 -12.01
CA PHE A 129 20.44 -21.10 -13.32
C PHE A 129 20.31 -19.57 -13.46
N SER A 130 21.45 -18.90 -13.65
CA SER A 130 21.53 -17.43 -13.71
C SER A 130 22.39 -16.96 -14.88
N ASN A 131 21.80 -16.61 -16.03
CA ASN A 131 22.58 -16.00 -17.11
C ASN A 131 21.83 -15.43 -18.32
N THR A 132 20.53 -15.67 -18.50
CA THR A 132 19.85 -15.29 -19.75
C THR A 132 18.40 -14.88 -19.47
N ILE A 133 17.96 -13.79 -20.11
CA ILE A 133 16.54 -13.40 -20.09
C ILE A 133 15.70 -14.56 -20.63
N GLY A 134 14.74 -15.05 -19.84
CA GLY A 134 13.79 -16.08 -20.27
C GLY A 134 14.23 -17.54 -20.05
N VAL A 135 15.20 -17.81 -19.19
CA VAL A 135 15.48 -19.17 -18.68
C VAL A 135 15.15 -19.26 -17.19
N GLY A 136 14.66 -20.42 -16.74
CA GLY A 136 14.39 -20.68 -15.32
C GLY A 136 14.98 -22.01 -14.87
N ALA A 137 15.13 -22.20 -13.56
CA ALA A 137 15.48 -23.50 -12.99
C ALA A 137 14.50 -24.59 -13.46
N ILE A 138 13.21 -24.26 -13.40
CA ILE A 138 12.13 -25.05 -14.01
C ILE A 138 11.36 -24.13 -14.95
N ALA A 139 11.24 -24.50 -16.22
CA ALA A 139 10.43 -23.80 -17.19
C ALA A 139 9.22 -24.62 -17.59
N VAL A 140 8.04 -24.01 -17.65
CA VAL A 140 6.82 -24.66 -18.16
C VAL A 140 6.37 -23.91 -19.40
N VAL A 141 6.53 -24.56 -20.55
CA VAL A 141 6.26 -23.99 -21.87
C VAL A 141 5.14 -24.77 -22.52
N SER A 142 4.27 -24.08 -23.29
CA SER A 142 3.20 -24.73 -24.03
C SER A 142 3.35 -24.47 -25.53
N PRO A 143 3.53 -25.52 -26.34
CA PRO A 143 3.37 -25.43 -27.79
C PRO A 143 1.91 -25.64 -28.23
N ASP A 144 1.01 -26.10 -27.34
CA ASP A 144 -0.39 -26.40 -27.67
C ASP A 144 -1.29 -25.15 -27.54
N PRO A 145 -1.94 -24.70 -28.63
CA PRO A 145 -2.87 -23.57 -28.60
C PRO A 145 -4.25 -23.89 -28.01
N PHE A 146 -4.59 -25.17 -27.76
CA PHE A 146 -5.90 -25.58 -27.26
C PHE A 146 -5.97 -25.73 -25.73
N GLY A 147 -4.83 -25.56 -25.05
CA GLY A 147 -4.72 -25.39 -23.60
C GLY A 147 -5.29 -26.53 -22.76
N ARG A 148 -4.42 -27.43 -22.29
CA ARG A 148 -4.63 -28.20 -21.04
C ARG A 148 -3.30 -28.56 -20.41
N LYS A 149 -3.10 -28.27 -19.12
CA LYS A 149 -1.93 -28.76 -18.36
C LYS A 149 -2.28 -28.99 -16.90
N GLY A 150 -1.93 -30.16 -16.36
CA GLY A 150 -2.07 -30.57 -14.96
C GLY A 150 -0.71 -30.94 -14.36
N ASN A 151 0.31 -30.15 -14.69
CA ASN A 151 1.66 -30.30 -14.21
C ASN A 151 1.75 -29.85 -12.75
N ARG A 152 2.66 -30.49 -12.00
CA ARG A 152 2.87 -30.19 -10.58
C ARG A 152 4.36 -30.04 -10.29
N ILE A 153 4.72 -28.91 -9.72
CA ILE A 153 6.06 -28.63 -9.21
C ILE A 153 5.95 -28.65 -7.70
N GLU A 154 6.48 -29.67 -7.03
CA GLU A 154 6.17 -29.94 -5.64
C GLU A 154 7.38 -30.48 -4.85
N GLY A 155 7.53 -30.14 -3.57
CA GLY A 155 8.58 -30.75 -2.72
C GLY A 155 10.02 -30.43 -3.14
N ASN A 156 10.27 -29.29 -3.82
CA ASN A 156 11.60 -28.91 -4.29
C ASN A 156 12.22 -27.79 -3.46
N PHE A 157 13.56 -27.74 -3.45
CA PHE A 157 14.32 -26.56 -3.03
C PHE A 157 14.77 -25.79 -4.27
N ILE A 158 14.35 -24.54 -4.42
CA ILE A 158 14.61 -23.71 -5.61
C ILE A 158 15.38 -22.46 -5.19
N GLY A 159 16.67 -22.42 -5.56
CA GLY A 159 17.64 -21.39 -5.16
C GLY A 159 18.42 -21.72 -3.89
N LEU A 160 18.11 -22.85 -3.24
CA LEU A 160 18.85 -23.43 -2.11
C LEU A 160 19.50 -24.75 -2.51
N SER A 161 20.73 -24.95 -2.05
CA SER A 161 21.42 -26.24 -2.12
C SER A 161 20.71 -27.28 -1.23
N PRO A 162 20.97 -28.59 -1.38
CA PRO A 162 20.28 -29.63 -0.61
C PRO A 162 20.48 -29.59 0.91
N ASP A 163 21.46 -28.81 1.40
CA ASP A 163 21.64 -28.56 2.84
C ASP A 163 20.56 -27.63 3.44
N GLY A 164 19.72 -27.03 2.58
CA GLY A 164 18.65 -26.11 2.97
C GLY A 164 19.15 -24.74 3.45
N VAL A 165 20.46 -24.46 3.46
CA VAL A 165 20.98 -23.19 3.99
C VAL A 165 21.89 -22.46 3.01
N THR A 166 22.55 -23.15 2.08
CA THR A 166 23.44 -22.51 1.13
C THR A 166 22.64 -21.94 -0.04
N LEU A 167 22.52 -20.61 -0.08
CA LEU A 167 21.90 -19.88 -1.18
C LEU A 167 22.78 -19.96 -2.43
N ARG A 168 22.17 -20.39 -3.52
CA ARG A 168 22.77 -20.38 -4.86
C ARG A 168 21.65 -20.12 -5.87
N GLY A 169 21.16 -18.89 -5.79
CA GLY A 169 20.01 -18.37 -6.50
C GLY A 169 19.99 -18.62 -8.00
N ASN A 170 18.78 -18.62 -8.54
CA ASN A 170 18.51 -18.60 -9.97
C ASN A 170 18.02 -17.19 -10.36
N ASP A 171 18.06 -16.86 -11.65
CA ASP A 171 17.38 -15.65 -12.12
C ASP A 171 15.86 -15.84 -11.99
N LEU A 172 15.34 -16.93 -12.53
CA LEU A 172 13.94 -17.34 -12.39
C LEU A 172 13.91 -18.74 -11.75
N GLY A 173 13.23 -18.90 -10.62
CA GLY A 173 13.02 -20.21 -10.00
C GLY A 173 12.10 -21.07 -10.86
N VAL A 174 10.82 -20.71 -10.90
CA VAL A 174 9.84 -21.27 -11.85
C VAL A 174 9.47 -20.22 -12.88
N PHE A 175 9.64 -20.55 -14.16
CA PHE A 175 9.32 -19.69 -15.29
C PHE A 175 8.21 -20.30 -16.16
N ALA A 176 7.01 -19.73 -16.10
CA ALA A 176 5.86 -20.15 -16.89
C ALA A 176 5.34 -18.99 -17.77
N PRO A 177 5.98 -18.73 -18.93
CA PRO A 177 5.64 -17.63 -19.82
C PRO A 177 4.45 -17.92 -20.75
N SER A 178 3.85 -19.11 -20.68
CA SER A 178 2.75 -19.44 -21.57
C SER A 178 1.50 -18.64 -21.23
N THR A 179 1.01 -17.87 -22.19
CA THR A 179 -0.26 -17.16 -22.07
C THR A 179 -1.46 -18.05 -22.39
N GLN A 180 -1.31 -19.38 -22.51
CA GLN A 180 -2.40 -20.33 -22.78
C GLN A 180 -3.08 -20.80 -21.49
N LEU A 181 -4.30 -21.37 -21.58
CA LEU A 181 -5.02 -21.87 -20.40
C LEU A 181 -4.23 -23.03 -19.77
N THR A 182 -3.95 -22.94 -18.47
CA THR A 182 -3.28 -24.00 -17.69
C THR A 182 -4.12 -24.39 -16.46
N GLN A 183 -3.86 -25.55 -15.88
CA GLN A 183 -4.36 -25.96 -14.55
C GLN A 183 -3.17 -26.49 -13.73
N ASP A 184 -2.04 -25.83 -13.90
CA ASP A 184 -0.77 -26.24 -13.30
C ASP A 184 -0.67 -25.74 -11.86
N VAL A 185 0.07 -26.49 -11.05
CA VAL A 185 0.21 -26.23 -9.61
C VAL A 185 1.67 -26.12 -9.24
N ILE A 186 2.02 -25.04 -8.55
CA ILE A 186 3.27 -24.90 -7.81
C ILE A 186 2.94 -25.10 -6.34
N GLY A 187 3.40 -26.23 -5.79
CA GLY A 187 3.12 -26.67 -4.43
C GLY A 187 1.86 -27.52 -4.30
N GLY A 188 1.05 -27.23 -3.28
CA GLY A 188 -0.20 -27.89 -2.99
C GLY A 188 -0.58 -27.84 -1.51
N ASN A 189 -1.73 -28.42 -1.17
CA ASN A 189 -2.31 -28.39 0.18
C ASN A 189 -1.87 -29.60 1.03
N LEU A 190 -0.68 -30.12 0.79
CA LEU A 190 -0.09 -31.22 1.54
C LEU A 190 1.36 -30.85 1.90
N PRO A 191 1.84 -31.18 3.11
CA PRO A 191 3.24 -30.94 3.51
C PRO A 191 4.27 -31.39 2.48
N ALA A 192 4.11 -32.59 1.92
CA ALA A 192 5.04 -33.17 0.94
C ALA A 192 5.09 -32.41 -0.40
N ALA A 193 4.10 -31.55 -0.67
CA ALA A 193 4.06 -30.77 -1.89
C ALA A 193 4.77 -29.42 -1.76
N ARG A 194 5.07 -28.96 -0.54
CA ARG A 194 5.69 -27.66 -0.25
C ARG A 194 7.02 -27.50 -0.97
N ASN A 195 7.15 -26.44 -1.78
CA ASN A 195 8.46 -26.02 -2.25
C ASN A 195 9.04 -24.96 -1.30
N ILE A 196 10.36 -24.96 -1.16
CA ILE A 196 11.13 -23.86 -0.57
C ILE A 196 11.78 -23.07 -1.71
N ILE A 197 11.46 -21.78 -1.83
CA ILE A 197 11.85 -20.93 -2.97
C ILE A 197 12.53 -19.66 -2.45
N SER A 198 13.86 -19.62 -2.46
CA SER A 198 14.65 -18.61 -1.76
C SER A 198 15.89 -18.18 -2.52
N GLY A 199 16.29 -16.91 -2.39
CA GLY A 199 17.50 -16.35 -3.00
C GLY A 199 17.48 -16.21 -4.52
N ASN A 200 16.33 -16.33 -5.18
CA ASN A 200 16.20 -16.11 -6.62
C ASN A 200 15.94 -14.63 -6.90
N ARG A 201 16.27 -14.15 -8.10
CA ARG A 201 15.81 -12.80 -8.51
C ARG A 201 14.29 -12.78 -8.61
N THR A 202 13.68 -13.73 -9.32
CA THR A 202 12.25 -13.99 -9.24
C THR A 202 12.01 -15.43 -8.84
N GLY A 203 11.28 -15.66 -7.74
CA GLY A 203 10.94 -17.00 -7.26
C GLY A 203 10.02 -17.72 -8.25
N VAL A 204 8.86 -17.14 -8.53
CA VAL A 204 7.86 -17.68 -9.46
C VAL A 204 7.38 -16.60 -10.42
N PHE A 205 7.47 -16.88 -11.72
CA PHE A 205 6.89 -16.08 -12.80
C PHE A 205 5.80 -16.90 -13.49
N VAL A 206 4.54 -16.44 -13.45
CA VAL A 206 3.41 -17.14 -14.07
C VAL A 206 2.53 -16.21 -14.88
N GLN A 207 2.21 -16.60 -16.11
CA GLN A 207 1.34 -15.81 -16.96
C GLN A 207 -0.14 -16.01 -16.65
N ARG A 208 -0.65 -17.25 -16.65
CA ARG A 208 -2.11 -17.45 -16.56
C ARG A 208 -2.57 -18.78 -15.98
N ASP A 209 -3.63 -18.74 -15.17
CA ASP A 209 -4.36 -19.88 -14.60
C ASP A 209 -3.53 -20.83 -13.71
N TRP A 210 -2.48 -20.32 -13.06
CA TRP A 210 -1.69 -21.11 -12.11
C TRP A 210 -2.32 -21.13 -10.72
N THR A 211 -2.22 -22.27 -10.04
CA THR A 211 -2.40 -22.32 -8.59
C THR A 211 -1.03 -22.38 -7.90
N ILE A 212 -0.74 -21.40 -7.05
CA ILE A 212 0.47 -21.35 -6.24
C ILE A 212 0.04 -21.51 -4.79
N ALA A 213 0.27 -22.67 -4.18
CA ALA A 213 -0.27 -22.98 -2.85
C ALA A 213 0.74 -23.70 -1.96
N GLY A 214 0.74 -23.38 -0.67
CA GLY A 214 1.50 -24.11 0.36
C GLY A 214 3.03 -24.01 0.25
N ASN A 215 3.56 -23.06 -0.51
CA ASN A 215 5.00 -22.86 -0.69
C ASN A 215 5.55 -21.87 0.34
N TYR A 216 6.85 -22.02 0.64
CA TYR A 216 7.57 -21.07 1.50
C TYR A 216 8.60 -20.33 0.67
N PHE A 217 8.51 -19.00 0.70
CA PHE A 217 9.40 -18.09 -0.01
C PHE A 217 10.27 -17.33 0.98
N GLY A 218 11.57 -17.23 0.69
CA GLY A 218 12.51 -16.44 1.48
C GLY A 218 12.86 -17.02 2.85
N THR A 219 12.66 -18.34 3.02
CA THR A 219 13.02 -19.09 4.23
C THR A 219 14.24 -19.98 3.97
N ASP A 220 14.82 -20.54 5.03
CA ASP A 220 15.73 -21.68 4.88
C ASP A 220 14.95 -22.97 4.58
N GLY A 221 15.67 -24.06 4.31
CA GLY A 221 15.11 -25.38 3.99
C GLY A 221 14.39 -26.05 5.16
N SER A 222 14.40 -25.48 6.37
CA SER A 222 13.53 -25.89 7.47
C SER A 222 12.23 -25.09 7.52
N GLY A 223 12.07 -24.10 6.64
CA GLY A 223 11.00 -23.12 6.66
C GLY A 223 11.17 -22.04 7.74
N ALA A 224 12.34 -21.95 8.36
CA ALA A 224 12.64 -20.92 9.35
C ALA A 224 13.07 -19.61 8.68
N LEU A 225 12.74 -18.50 9.33
CA LEU A 225 13.13 -17.17 8.87
C LEU A 225 14.63 -16.95 9.04
N ARG A 226 15.28 -16.43 8.00
CA ARG A 226 16.67 -15.99 8.04
C ARG A 226 16.85 -14.72 7.24
N GLN A 227 17.60 -13.77 7.79
CA GLN A 227 17.92 -12.54 7.09
C GLN A 227 18.73 -12.84 5.81
N GLY A 228 18.34 -12.23 4.69
CA GLY A 228 19.04 -12.35 3.40
C GLY A 228 18.66 -13.58 2.56
N TYR A 229 17.62 -14.32 2.91
CA TYR A 229 17.13 -15.47 2.13
C TYR A 229 16.03 -15.11 1.13
N GLY A 230 15.56 -13.87 1.16
CA GLY A 230 14.50 -13.36 0.26
C GLY A 230 14.83 -13.52 -1.21
N ASN A 231 13.78 -13.48 -2.03
CA ASN A 231 13.92 -13.28 -3.46
C ASN A 231 13.81 -11.78 -3.75
N ASP A 232 14.28 -11.25 -4.88
CA ASP A 232 13.97 -9.85 -5.20
C ASP A 232 12.44 -9.73 -5.37
N GLN A 233 11.86 -10.65 -6.15
CA GLN A 233 10.41 -10.82 -6.29
C GLN A 233 10.01 -12.27 -5.96
N ALA A 234 9.18 -12.49 -4.95
CA ALA A 234 8.77 -13.85 -4.60
C ALA A 234 7.82 -14.45 -5.66
N ILE A 235 6.75 -13.73 -6.01
CA ILE A 235 5.79 -14.14 -7.03
C ILE A 235 5.47 -12.96 -7.96
N LEU A 236 5.60 -13.17 -9.27
CA LEU A 236 5.11 -12.26 -10.32
C LEU A 236 4.06 -12.99 -11.16
N ALA A 237 2.81 -12.54 -11.08
CA ALA A 237 1.66 -13.21 -11.67
C ALA A 237 0.80 -12.26 -12.52
N PHE A 238 0.45 -12.68 -13.74
CA PHE A 238 -0.24 -11.79 -14.67
C PHE A 238 -1.77 -11.96 -14.63
N ASN A 239 -2.31 -13.04 -15.18
CA ASN A 239 -3.76 -13.16 -15.45
C ASN A 239 -4.41 -14.34 -14.72
N ASN A 240 -5.50 -14.12 -13.99
CA ASN A 240 -6.36 -15.19 -13.48
C ASN A 240 -5.63 -16.29 -12.67
N ASN A 241 -4.58 -15.94 -11.92
CA ASN A 241 -3.86 -16.88 -11.07
C ASN A 241 -4.49 -16.93 -9.68
N LEU A 242 -4.41 -18.11 -9.06
CA LEU A 242 -4.80 -18.35 -7.68
C LEU A 242 -3.54 -18.46 -6.80
N ILE A 243 -3.31 -17.45 -5.96
CA ILE A 243 -2.16 -17.40 -5.06
C ILE A 243 -2.65 -17.63 -3.64
N GLY A 244 -2.39 -18.84 -3.15
CA GLY A 244 -2.88 -19.35 -1.88
C GLY A 244 -4.31 -19.86 -1.95
N THR A 245 -4.70 -20.64 -0.94
CA THR A 245 -6.06 -21.18 -0.82
C THR A 245 -6.54 -21.12 0.63
N PHE A 246 -7.83 -21.39 0.86
CA PHE A 246 -8.41 -21.52 2.21
C PHE A 246 -8.27 -22.94 2.79
N GLU A 247 -7.73 -23.88 2.01
CA GLU A 247 -7.51 -25.23 2.48
C GLU A 247 -6.35 -25.26 3.49
N ALA A 248 -6.36 -26.23 4.39
CA ALA A 248 -5.25 -26.47 5.29
C ALA A 248 -3.93 -26.62 4.49
N ASP A 249 -2.86 -26.01 4.98
CA ASP A 249 -1.55 -25.95 4.32
C ASP A 249 -1.53 -25.31 2.91
N GLY A 250 -2.63 -24.71 2.46
CA GLY A 250 -2.74 -24.11 1.12
C GLY A 250 -2.27 -22.66 1.02
N GLY A 251 -2.07 -21.98 2.16
CA GLY A 251 -1.51 -20.63 2.23
C GLY A 251 0.00 -20.63 1.99
N ASN A 252 0.50 -19.70 1.17
CA ASN A 252 1.94 -19.51 1.03
C ASN A 252 2.48 -18.67 2.20
N VAL A 253 3.74 -18.94 2.57
CA VAL A 253 4.51 -18.11 3.51
C VAL A 253 5.52 -17.32 2.70
N ILE A 254 5.48 -15.99 2.77
CA ILE A 254 6.29 -15.10 1.93
C ILE A 254 6.98 -14.05 2.79
N THR A 255 8.31 -14.06 2.80
CA THR A 255 9.09 -13.16 3.65
C THR A 255 10.43 -12.75 3.04
N GLY A 256 10.96 -11.61 3.47
CA GLY A 256 12.32 -11.16 3.19
C GLY A 256 12.57 -10.69 1.76
N SER A 257 11.56 -10.65 0.89
CA SER A 257 11.70 -10.23 -0.50
C SER A 257 11.60 -8.71 -0.67
N GLU A 258 12.11 -8.13 -1.76
CA GLU A 258 11.80 -6.73 -2.09
C GLU A 258 10.30 -6.60 -2.36
N THR A 259 9.75 -7.44 -3.23
CA THR A 259 8.30 -7.58 -3.43
C THR A 259 7.84 -8.99 -3.09
N GLY A 260 6.87 -9.10 -2.17
CA GLY A 260 6.25 -10.38 -1.82
C GLY A 260 5.47 -10.97 -2.99
N ILE A 261 4.42 -10.28 -3.42
CA ILE A 261 3.59 -10.67 -4.57
C ILE A 261 3.39 -9.45 -5.48
N GLU A 262 3.72 -9.55 -6.75
CA GLU A 262 3.32 -8.59 -7.78
C GLU A 262 2.27 -9.22 -8.70
N VAL A 263 1.15 -8.50 -8.90
CA VAL A 263 0.03 -8.95 -9.75
C VAL A 263 -0.40 -7.92 -10.78
N ASP A 264 -0.82 -8.42 -11.95
CA ASP A 264 -1.38 -7.59 -13.01
C ASP A 264 -2.91 -7.62 -13.04
N GLU A 265 -3.57 -8.60 -13.67
CA GLU A 265 -5.03 -8.60 -13.88
C GLU A 265 -5.75 -9.85 -13.35
N SER A 266 -6.91 -9.66 -12.72
CA SER A 266 -7.87 -10.73 -12.39
C SER A 266 -7.33 -11.84 -11.49
N ASN A 267 -6.29 -11.59 -10.68
CA ASN A 267 -5.73 -12.60 -9.79
C ASN A 267 -6.51 -12.68 -8.47
N THR A 268 -6.51 -13.86 -7.85
CA THR A 268 -7.05 -14.05 -6.50
C THR A 268 -5.91 -14.41 -5.55
N ILE A 269 -5.59 -13.51 -4.63
CA ILE A 269 -4.61 -13.71 -3.56
C ILE A 269 -5.35 -13.98 -2.27
N ARG A 270 -5.23 -15.18 -1.70
CA ARG A 270 -5.96 -15.52 -0.48
C ARG A 270 -5.25 -16.50 0.46
N GLY A 271 -5.49 -16.32 1.75
CA GLY A 271 -5.01 -17.24 2.80
C GLY A 271 -3.49 -17.27 2.96
N ASN A 272 -2.75 -16.29 2.46
CA ASN A 272 -1.29 -16.24 2.56
C ASN A 272 -0.83 -15.52 3.83
N LEU A 273 0.38 -15.85 4.27
CA LEU A 273 1.13 -15.13 5.31
C LEU A 273 2.27 -14.37 4.64
N ILE A 274 2.19 -13.04 4.59
CA ILE A 274 3.09 -12.17 3.82
C ILE A 274 3.69 -11.11 4.74
N PHE A 275 4.98 -11.20 5.05
CA PHE A 275 5.54 -10.36 6.10
C PHE A 275 7.04 -10.16 6.02
N PHE A 276 7.52 -9.02 6.53
CA PHE A 276 8.94 -8.63 6.47
C PHE A 276 9.51 -8.61 5.05
N ASN A 277 8.71 -8.24 4.05
CA ASN A 277 9.17 -7.85 2.72
C ASN A 277 9.36 -6.33 2.69
N GLU A 278 9.87 -5.75 1.60
CA GLU A 278 9.76 -4.29 1.44
C GLU A 278 8.31 -3.90 1.15
N THR A 279 7.76 -4.44 0.07
CA THR A 279 6.33 -4.35 -0.27
C THR A 279 5.68 -5.73 -0.14
N GLY A 280 4.56 -5.82 0.57
CA GLY A 280 3.83 -7.07 0.74
C GLY A 280 3.19 -7.55 -0.56
N VAL A 281 2.21 -6.79 -1.06
CA VAL A 281 1.51 -7.03 -2.33
C VAL A 281 1.55 -5.77 -3.18
N LEU A 282 2.06 -5.86 -4.40
CA LEU A 282 2.07 -4.80 -5.39
C LEU A 282 1.09 -5.13 -6.51
N VAL A 283 0.17 -4.22 -6.78
CA VAL A 283 -0.86 -4.37 -7.81
C VAL A 283 -0.57 -3.41 -8.96
N ARG A 284 -0.51 -3.92 -10.19
CA ARG A 284 -0.24 -3.13 -11.41
C ARG A 284 -1.49 -2.93 -12.29
N GLY A 285 -2.36 -3.94 -12.35
CA GLY A 285 -3.62 -3.89 -13.10
C GLY A 285 -4.84 -4.01 -12.19
N HIS A 286 -5.98 -4.42 -12.73
CA HIS A 286 -7.27 -4.42 -12.02
C HIS A 286 -7.87 -5.82 -11.83
N ARG A 287 -8.92 -5.89 -11.02
CA ARG A 287 -9.68 -7.10 -10.66
C ARG A 287 -8.89 -8.08 -9.79
N ASN A 288 -7.91 -7.60 -9.04
CA ASN A 288 -7.11 -8.44 -8.15
C ASN A 288 -7.71 -8.48 -6.75
N SER A 289 -8.32 -9.62 -6.43
CA SER A 289 -8.95 -9.86 -5.12
C SER A 289 -7.89 -10.26 -4.09
N ILE A 290 -7.78 -9.49 -3.01
CA ILE A 290 -6.81 -9.74 -1.93
C ILE A 290 -7.60 -10.07 -0.67
N LEU A 291 -7.85 -11.36 -0.44
CA LEU A 291 -8.82 -11.83 0.55
C LEU A 291 -8.21 -12.72 1.63
N SER A 292 -8.38 -12.33 2.89
CA SER A 292 -7.99 -13.12 4.07
C SER A 292 -6.50 -13.47 4.12
N ASN A 293 -5.65 -12.58 3.61
CA ASN A 293 -4.21 -12.68 3.80
C ASN A 293 -3.83 -12.02 5.12
N LEU A 294 -2.78 -12.52 5.78
CA LEU A 294 -2.14 -11.85 6.90
C LEU A 294 -0.91 -11.14 6.36
N ILE A 295 -0.98 -9.81 6.27
CA ILE A 295 0.05 -8.96 5.68
C ILE A 295 0.52 -7.96 6.73
N TYR A 296 1.78 -8.05 7.15
CA TYR A 296 2.30 -7.18 8.21
C TYR A 296 3.83 -7.06 8.21
N GLY A 297 4.33 -6.01 8.87
CA GLY A 297 5.76 -5.85 9.12
C GLY A 297 6.59 -5.63 7.86
N ASN A 298 5.95 -5.36 6.71
CA ASN A 298 6.67 -4.98 5.51
C ASN A 298 7.23 -3.56 5.69
N SER A 299 8.44 -3.29 5.18
CA SER A 299 9.17 -2.07 5.54
C SER A 299 8.72 -0.82 4.78
N LEU A 300 8.01 -0.97 3.67
CA LEU A 300 7.40 0.14 2.91
C LEU A 300 5.89 0.14 3.08
N ILE A 301 5.19 -0.80 2.43
CA ILE A 301 3.73 -0.83 2.38
C ILE A 301 3.22 -2.28 2.26
N ASP A 302 2.09 -2.57 2.90
CA ASP A 302 1.53 -3.93 2.92
C ASP A 302 0.81 -4.28 1.61
N ILE A 303 -0.01 -3.36 1.09
CA ILE A 303 -0.66 -3.45 -0.23
C ILE A 303 -0.44 -2.11 -0.92
N ASP A 304 0.13 -2.13 -2.13
CA ASP A 304 0.42 -0.96 -2.95
C ASP A 304 -0.34 -1.04 -4.27
N LEU A 305 -1.18 -0.04 -4.55
CA LEU A 305 -1.88 0.08 -5.82
C LEU A 305 -1.12 1.01 -6.78
N GLY A 306 -0.34 0.43 -7.68
CA GLY A 306 0.39 1.19 -8.71
C GLY A 306 1.89 1.33 -8.44
N GLY A 307 2.35 1.11 -7.21
CA GLY A 307 3.75 1.22 -6.83
C GLY A 307 4.20 2.66 -6.58
N ASP A 308 3.26 3.54 -6.28
CA ASP A 308 3.46 4.96 -5.98
C ASP A 308 3.17 5.29 -4.51
N GLY A 309 2.91 4.27 -3.69
CA GLY A 309 2.63 4.39 -2.26
C GLY A 309 1.13 4.55 -1.99
N PRO A 310 0.75 4.98 -0.77
CA PRO A 310 -0.66 4.99 -0.38
C PRO A 310 -1.51 5.90 -1.27
N THR A 311 -2.58 5.33 -1.82
CA THR A 311 -3.57 6.00 -2.67
C THR A 311 -4.64 6.68 -1.79
N PRO A 312 -4.82 8.02 -1.86
CA PRO A 312 -5.85 8.69 -1.08
C PRO A 312 -7.26 8.36 -1.56
N ASN A 313 -8.20 8.26 -0.62
CA ASN A 313 -9.61 8.15 -0.95
C ASN A 313 -10.15 9.41 -1.69
N ASP A 314 -11.04 9.23 -2.67
CA ASP A 314 -11.70 10.26 -3.46
C ASP A 314 -13.24 10.10 -3.49
N PRO A 315 -14.01 11.18 -3.76
CA PRO A 315 -15.47 11.11 -3.78
C PRO A 315 -16.03 10.21 -4.90
N GLY A 316 -16.56 9.05 -4.50
CA GLY A 316 -17.29 8.15 -5.37
C GLY A 316 -16.42 7.19 -6.18
N ASP A 317 -15.12 7.09 -5.89
CA ASP A 317 -14.17 6.18 -6.55
C ASP A 317 -14.09 6.43 -8.06
N GLY A 318 -13.88 7.69 -8.42
CA GLY A 318 -13.97 8.15 -9.80
C GLY A 318 -12.68 7.99 -10.60
N ASP A 319 -11.57 7.65 -9.95
CA ASP A 319 -10.27 7.47 -10.57
C ASP A 319 -10.09 6.07 -11.16
N THR A 320 -8.96 5.90 -11.86
CA THR A 320 -8.67 4.69 -12.63
C THR A 320 -7.21 4.31 -12.43
N GLY A 321 -6.91 3.02 -12.40
CA GLY A 321 -5.55 2.54 -12.19
C GLY A 321 -5.53 1.10 -11.71
N ALA A 322 -4.47 0.74 -10.99
CA ALA A 322 -4.37 -0.56 -10.34
C ALA A 322 -5.54 -0.75 -9.37
N ASN A 323 -6.30 -1.84 -9.53
CA ASN A 323 -7.57 -2.08 -8.85
C ASN A 323 -8.53 -0.87 -8.87
N ASN A 324 -8.53 -0.09 -9.95
CA ASN A 324 -9.28 1.17 -10.04
C ASN A 324 -9.05 2.12 -8.86
N LEU A 325 -7.88 2.05 -8.21
CA LEU A 325 -7.53 2.88 -7.05
C LEU A 325 -8.56 2.79 -5.90
N GLN A 326 -9.26 1.65 -5.82
CA GLN A 326 -10.37 1.38 -4.92
C GLN A 326 -10.18 2.00 -3.53
N ASN A 327 -11.08 2.93 -3.20
CA ASN A 327 -11.19 3.53 -1.89
C ASN A 327 -11.22 2.48 -0.75
N PHE A 328 -10.48 2.72 0.33
CA PHE A 328 -10.46 1.85 1.52
C PHE A 328 -11.47 2.30 2.60
N PRO A 329 -11.92 1.38 3.49
CA PRO A 329 -12.74 1.74 4.63
C PRO A 329 -11.97 2.59 5.64
N VAL A 330 -12.60 3.66 6.14
CA VAL A 330 -12.03 4.49 7.20
C VAL A 330 -12.62 4.11 8.55
N ILE A 331 -11.74 3.71 9.48
CA ILE A 331 -12.11 3.37 10.85
C ILE A 331 -12.17 4.65 11.70
N MET A 332 -13.33 4.97 12.26
CA MET A 332 -13.53 6.16 13.09
C MET A 332 -13.39 5.87 14.59
N SER A 333 -13.83 4.70 15.04
CA SER A 333 -13.67 4.29 16.44
C SER A 333 -13.64 2.78 16.62
N VAL A 334 -12.96 2.35 17.68
CA VAL A 334 -12.85 0.94 18.09
C VAL A 334 -13.16 0.86 19.58
N ALA A 335 -14.35 0.35 19.92
CA ALA A 335 -14.72 0.06 21.30
C ALA A 335 -14.32 -1.38 21.66
N ARG A 336 -13.54 -1.51 22.73
CA ARG A 336 -13.00 -2.79 23.21
C ARG A 336 -13.76 -3.21 24.46
N ASN A 337 -14.55 -4.27 24.35
CA ASN A 337 -15.33 -4.85 25.44
C ASN A 337 -14.79 -6.24 25.81
N ALA A 338 -15.21 -6.78 26.96
CA ALA A 338 -14.86 -8.14 27.34
C ALA A 338 -15.38 -9.15 26.29
N GLY A 339 -14.47 -9.76 25.52
CA GLY A 339 -14.80 -10.76 24.50
C GLY A 339 -15.30 -10.21 23.15
N GLN A 340 -15.34 -8.89 22.96
CA GLN A 340 -15.89 -8.28 21.75
C GLN A 340 -15.15 -6.99 21.38
N THR A 341 -14.93 -6.81 20.08
CA THR A 341 -14.45 -5.55 19.51
C THR A 341 -15.50 -4.98 18.58
N VAL A 342 -15.95 -3.76 18.86
CA VAL A 342 -16.91 -3.02 18.02
C VAL A 342 -16.15 -1.98 17.21
N VAL A 343 -16.27 -2.05 15.88
CA VAL A 343 -15.60 -1.16 14.94
C VAL A 343 -16.66 -0.31 14.25
N SER A 344 -16.54 1.01 14.37
CA SER A 344 -17.38 1.97 13.65
C SER A 344 -16.56 2.75 12.64
N GLY A 345 -17.14 3.01 11.48
CA GLY A 345 -16.46 3.69 10.39
C GLY A 345 -17.37 3.93 9.20
N GLY A 346 -16.76 4.18 8.05
CA GLY A 346 -17.48 4.34 6.80
C GLY A 346 -16.61 4.03 5.59
N LEU A 347 -17.25 3.93 4.44
CA LEU A 347 -16.62 3.83 3.13
C LEU A 347 -17.34 4.82 2.21
N ASN A 348 -16.56 5.64 1.50
CA ASN A 348 -17.04 6.35 0.32
C ASN A 348 -16.38 5.66 -0.88
N SER A 349 -17.18 5.16 -1.82
CA SER A 349 -16.69 4.49 -3.03
C SER A 349 -17.79 4.48 -4.11
N THR A 350 -17.67 3.63 -5.13
CA THR A 350 -18.61 3.54 -6.26
C THR A 350 -20.07 3.50 -5.76
N PRO A 351 -20.96 4.43 -6.19
CA PRO A 351 -22.34 4.50 -5.71
C PRO A 351 -23.18 3.24 -5.94
N SER A 352 -24.08 2.93 -5.00
CA SER A 352 -25.04 1.81 -5.09
C SER A 352 -24.38 0.45 -5.36
N THR A 353 -23.19 0.23 -4.80
CA THR A 353 -22.38 -0.96 -5.02
C THR A 353 -22.19 -1.72 -3.71
N ASP A 354 -22.25 -3.06 -3.79
CA ASP A 354 -22.01 -3.96 -2.66
C ASP A 354 -20.51 -4.25 -2.51
N PHE A 355 -19.95 -3.99 -1.34
CA PHE A 355 -18.55 -4.29 -1.04
C PHE A 355 -18.41 -5.47 -0.07
N THR A 356 -17.28 -6.16 -0.19
CA THR A 356 -16.76 -7.05 0.85
C THR A 356 -15.73 -6.29 1.67
N LEU A 357 -15.96 -6.14 2.97
CA LEU A 357 -15.03 -5.50 3.90
C LEU A 357 -14.35 -6.54 4.78
N GLN A 358 -13.02 -6.52 4.86
CA GLN A 358 -12.26 -7.37 5.78
C GLN A 358 -11.55 -6.53 6.83
N PHE A 359 -11.66 -6.92 8.09
CA PHE A 359 -11.10 -6.19 9.23
C PHE A 359 -10.01 -7.01 9.90
N PHE A 360 -8.93 -6.33 10.28
CA PHE A 360 -7.73 -6.95 10.81
C PHE A 360 -7.29 -6.25 12.09
N ALA A 361 -6.84 -7.02 13.06
CA ALA A 361 -6.17 -6.50 14.26
C ALA A 361 -4.67 -6.68 14.10
N ASN A 362 -3.94 -5.59 14.33
CA ASN A 362 -2.51 -5.49 14.08
C ASN A 362 -1.79 -5.17 15.39
N GLY A 363 -0.72 -5.89 15.69
CA GLY A 363 0.16 -5.55 16.81
C GLY A 363 1.02 -4.31 16.55
N PRO A 364 1.71 -3.80 17.58
CA PRO A 364 2.56 -2.63 17.44
C PRO A 364 3.78 -2.94 16.54
N SER A 365 4.38 -1.89 15.98
CA SER A 365 5.56 -2.01 15.10
C SER A 365 6.77 -2.70 15.75
N SER A 366 6.87 -2.67 17.09
CA SER A 366 7.90 -3.38 17.86
C SER A 366 7.70 -4.89 17.94
N ALA A 367 6.48 -5.38 17.68
CA ALA A 367 6.10 -6.79 17.66
C ALA A 367 5.00 -7.01 16.61
N PRO A 368 5.33 -6.80 15.32
CA PRO A 368 4.35 -6.78 14.26
C PRO A 368 3.75 -8.17 14.09
N ARG A 369 2.42 -8.19 14.04
CA ARG A 369 1.57 -9.37 13.89
C ARG A 369 0.24 -8.90 13.35
N GLN A 370 -0.48 -9.76 12.64
CA GLN A 370 -1.84 -9.47 12.20
C GLN A 370 -2.72 -10.69 12.37
N ARG A 371 -4.01 -10.45 12.61
CA ARG A 371 -5.05 -11.48 12.59
C ARG A 371 -6.34 -10.90 12.02
N ILE A 372 -7.13 -11.76 11.38
CA ILE A 372 -8.47 -11.38 10.91
C ILE A 372 -9.41 -11.24 12.10
N LEU A 373 -10.17 -10.14 12.14
CA LEU A 373 -11.29 -9.95 13.06
C LEU A 373 -12.60 -10.47 12.47
N GLY A 374 -12.80 -10.23 11.18
CA GLY A 374 -13.97 -10.72 10.47
C GLY A 374 -14.09 -10.17 9.06
N THR A 375 -15.07 -10.68 8.34
CA THR A 375 -15.43 -10.28 6.98
C THR A 375 -16.91 -9.95 6.95
N GLN A 376 -17.26 -8.81 6.37
CA GLN A 376 -18.63 -8.38 6.15
C GLN A 376 -18.86 -8.29 4.65
N THR A 377 -19.93 -8.92 4.15
CA THR A 377 -20.29 -8.92 2.73
C THR A 377 -21.61 -8.18 2.53
N GLY A 378 -21.83 -7.63 1.34
CA GLY A 378 -23.05 -6.88 1.04
C GLY A 378 -23.12 -5.54 1.78
N VAL A 379 -21.97 -4.89 2.01
CA VAL A 379 -21.93 -3.53 2.56
C VAL A 379 -22.17 -2.55 1.42
N THR A 380 -23.42 -2.09 1.28
CA THR A 380 -23.88 -1.30 0.12
C THR A 380 -23.67 0.19 0.34
N THR A 381 -23.01 0.87 -0.60
CA THR A 381 -22.96 2.34 -0.67
C THR A 381 -24.30 2.92 -1.13
N ASN A 382 -24.64 4.13 -0.69
CA ASN A 382 -25.83 4.83 -1.16
C ASN A 382 -25.62 5.44 -2.56
N SER A 383 -26.58 6.22 -3.05
CA SER A 383 -26.50 6.89 -4.36
C SER A 383 -25.40 7.96 -4.47
N SER A 384 -24.85 8.40 -3.34
CA SER A 384 -23.72 9.33 -3.25
C SER A 384 -22.37 8.63 -3.05
N GLY A 385 -22.36 7.29 -2.96
CA GLY A 385 -21.13 6.51 -2.70
C GLY A 385 -20.86 6.23 -1.23
N ASP A 386 -21.68 6.71 -0.30
CA ASP A 386 -21.39 6.61 1.13
C ASP A 386 -22.08 5.42 1.80
N VAL A 387 -21.37 4.79 2.74
CA VAL A 387 -21.95 3.88 3.74
C VAL A 387 -21.27 4.12 5.09
N SER A 388 -22.06 4.19 6.15
CA SER A 388 -21.56 4.14 7.53
C SER A 388 -21.85 2.76 8.12
N PHE A 389 -20.93 2.27 8.95
CA PHE A 389 -21.06 0.96 9.56
C PHE A 389 -20.69 0.97 11.03
N GLN A 390 -21.27 0.02 11.76
CA GLN A 390 -20.88 -0.38 13.10
C GLN A 390 -20.99 -1.90 13.18
N PHE A 391 -19.84 -2.58 13.25
CA PHE A 391 -19.77 -4.03 13.30
C PHE A 391 -19.20 -4.50 14.63
N ALA A 392 -19.79 -5.55 15.19
CA ALA A 392 -19.32 -6.17 16.42
C ALA A 392 -18.71 -7.54 16.11
N PHE A 393 -17.41 -7.68 16.38
CA PHE A 393 -16.68 -8.93 16.20
C PHE A 393 -16.55 -9.67 17.53
N PRO A 394 -16.84 -10.99 17.59
CA PRO A 394 -16.79 -11.79 18.82
C PRO A 394 -15.35 -12.17 19.20
N VAL A 395 -14.42 -11.22 19.06
CA VAL A 395 -13.00 -11.39 19.35
C VAL A 395 -12.55 -10.13 20.08
N ALA A 396 -11.99 -10.29 21.27
CA ALA A 396 -11.40 -9.17 22.00
C ALA A 396 -10.10 -8.71 21.30
N THR A 397 -9.84 -7.41 21.33
CA THR A 397 -8.56 -6.82 20.90
C THR A 397 -7.84 -6.19 22.08
N ALA A 398 -6.52 -6.23 22.06
CA ALA A 398 -5.70 -5.58 23.07
C ALA A 398 -5.61 -4.06 22.82
N ALA A 399 -5.18 -3.32 23.84
CA ALA A 399 -5.07 -1.86 23.76
C ALA A 399 -3.94 -1.41 22.82
N ASP A 400 -2.89 -2.22 22.68
CA ASP A 400 -1.76 -2.03 21.76
C ASP A 400 -2.07 -2.50 20.32
N GLU A 401 -3.25 -3.07 20.09
CA GLU A 401 -3.68 -3.47 18.75
C GLU A 401 -4.42 -2.34 18.05
N PHE A 402 -4.04 -2.04 16.81
CA PHE A 402 -4.78 -1.14 15.92
C PHE A 402 -5.54 -1.90 14.85
N ILE A 403 -6.64 -1.32 14.34
CA ILE A 403 -7.53 -1.99 13.39
C ILE A 403 -7.35 -1.38 12.01
N THR A 404 -7.12 -2.24 11.02
CA THR A 404 -7.12 -1.88 9.60
C THR A 404 -8.25 -2.63 8.88
N ALA A 405 -8.59 -2.16 7.70
CA ALA A 405 -9.55 -2.85 6.84
C ALA A 405 -9.23 -2.66 5.36
N THR A 406 -9.75 -3.56 4.54
CA THR A 406 -9.79 -3.44 3.08
C THR A 406 -11.24 -3.47 2.60
N ALA A 407 -11.50 -2.88 1.44
CA ALA A 407 -12.74 -3.01 0.67
C ALA A 407 -12.44 -3.73 -0.63
N THR A 408 -13.27 -4.71 -0.99
CA THR A 408 -13.23 -5.39 -2.28
C THR A 408 -14.56 -5.20 -3.00
N ASP A 409 -14.51 -4.68 -4.22
CA ASP A 409 -15.69 -4.51 -5.08
C ASP A 409 -16.17 -5.85 -5.69
N PRO A 410 -17.36 -5.90 -6.34
CA PRO A 410 -17.87 -7.11 -6.96
C PRO A 410 -17.05 -7.64 -8.14
N THR A 411 -16.19 -6.81 -8.73
CA THR A 411 -15.32 -7.21 -9.86
C THR A 411 -13.95 -7.70 -9.38
N GLY A 412 -13.70 -7.64 -8.07
CA GLY A 412 -12.51 -8.13 -7.42
C GLY A 412 -11.45 -7.07 -7.14
N ASN A 413 -11.70 -5.78 -7.39
CA ASN A 413 -10.75 -4.72 -7.03
C ASN A 413 -10.69 -4.57 -5.52
N THR A 414 -9.53 -4.82 -4.92
CA THR A 414 -9.31 -4.66 -3.48
C THR A 414 -8.49 -3.40 -3.21
N SER A 415 -8.94 -2.60 -2.25
CA SER A 415 -8.24 -1.43 -1.73
C SER A 415 -6.93 -1.80 -1.04
N GLU A 416 -6.07 -0.81 -0.84
CA GLU A 416 -5.02 -0.89 0.17
C GLU A 416 -5.63 -1.00 1.59
N PHE A 417 -4.77 -1.23 2.59
CA PHE A 417 -5.20 -0.99 3.97
C PHE A 417 -5.31 0.51 4.23
N PHE A 418 -6.27 0.92 5.06
CA PHE A 418 -6.18 2.22 5.74
C PHE A 418 -4.81 2.31 6.45
N PRO A 419 -3.90 3.21 6.04
CA PRO A 419 -2.56 3.19 6.59
C PRO A 419 -2.59 3.67 8.04
N PRO A 420 -2.08 2.87 8.99
CA PRO A 420 -2.02 3.26 10.40
C PRO A 420 -1.01 4.40 10.66
N ASN A 421 -0.14 4.69 9.69
CA ASN A 421 0.97 5.65 9.78
C ASN A 421 1.04 6.62 8.59
N GLY A 422 -0.08 6.87 7.89
CA GLY A 422 -0.09 7.91 6.87
C GLY A 422 0.37 9.24 7.48
N ALA A 423 1.42 9.86 6.93
CA ALA A 423 1.80 11.20 7.37
C ALA A 423 0.63 12.13 7.11
N VAL A 424 0.03 12.65 8.17
CA VAL A 424 -1.08 13.58 8.04
C VAL A 424 -0.55 15.00 8.16
N GLU A 425 -0.60 15.74 7.07
CA GLU A 425 -0.22 17.15 7.07
C GLU A 425 -1.45 18.04 6.95
N LEU A 426 -1.47 19.14 7.69
CA LEU A 426 -2.31 20.27 7.31
C LEU A 426 -1.71 20.84 6.03
N ALA A 427 -2.40 20.78 4.90
CA ALA A 427 -1.80 21.18 3.63
C ALA A 427 -1.87 22.68 3.35
N ASN A 428 -2.79 23.37 4.03
CA ASN A 428 -2.96 24.81 3.91
C ASN A 428 -3.62 25.46 5.11
N ILE A 429 -3.48 26.80 5.15
CA ILE A 429 -4.51 27.68 5.68
C ILE A 429 -5.09 28.51 4.55
N SER A 430 -6.38 28.78 4.64
CA SER A 430 -7.06 29.80 3.85
C SER A 430 -7.91 30.62 4.80
N THR A 431 -7.61 31.90 4.99
CA THR A 431 -8.43 32.76 5.83
C THR A 431 -9.02 33.89 5.04
N ARG A 432 -10.36 33.94 5.01
CA ARG A 432 -11.10 35.07 4.45
C ARG A 432 -11.48 36.03 5.58
N GLY A 433 -11.12 37.30 5.43
CA GLY A 433 -11.40 38.32 6.43
C GLY A 433 -11.35 39.74 5.87
N ASN A 434 -11.77 40.70 6.69
CA ASN A 434 -11.72 42.11 6.34
C ASN A 434 -10.30 42.68 6.59
N VAL A 435 -9.67 43.18 5.52
CA VAL A 435 -8.37 43.85 5.54
C VAL A 435 -8.59 45.35 5.77
N GLY A 436 -8.21 45.84 6.95
CA GLY A 436 -8.20 47.25 7.29
C GLY A 436 -6.89 47.95 6.92
N THR A 437 -6.69 49.14 7.50
CA THR A 437 -5.48 49.95 7.33
C THR A 437 -4.66 50.01 8.63
N GLY A 438 -3.39 50.39 8.53
CA GLY A 438 -2.48 50.46 9.68
C GLY A 438 -2.34 49.10 10.37
N ASP A 439 -2.61 49.06 11.66
CA ASP A 439 -2.51 47.83 12.48
C ASP A 439 -3.68 46.84 12.28
N ASN A 440 -4.71 47.24 11.54
CA ASN A 440 -5.95 46.46 11.31
C ASN A 440 -5.93 45.59 10.04
N ILE A 441 -4.74 45.32 9.51
CA ILE A 441 -4.54 44.40 8.38
C ILE A 441 -4.79 42.94 8.77
N LEU A 442 -5.02 42.08 7.78
CA LEU A 442 -5.16 40.64 8.00
C LEU A 442 -3.76 40.02 8.16
N ILE A 443 -3.56 39.25 9.23
CA ILE A 443 -2.24 38.64 9.51
C ILE A 443 -2.40 37.14 9.68
N GLY A 444 -1.86 36.37 8.75
CA GLY A 444 -1.70 34.92 8.86
C GLY A 444 -0.42 34.56 9.63
N GLY A 445 -0.51 33.71 10.64
CA GLY A 445 0.65 33.16 11.37
C GLY A 445 0.92 31.73 10.95
N ILE A 446 2.20 31.39 10.79
CA ILE A 446 2.66 30.03 10.47
C ILE A 446 3.70 29.61 11.51
N ILE A 447 3.55 28.41 12.09
CA ILE A 447 4.60 27.78 12.90
C ILE A 447 5.03 26.48 12.22
N LEU A 448 6.28 26.44 11.76
CA LEU A 448 6.88 25.27 11.14
C LEU A 448 7.62 24.43 12.18
N SER A 449 7.64 23.10 11.99
CA SER A 449 8.43 22.18 12.82
C SER A 449 9.93 22.54 12.78
N SER A 450 10.61 22.50 13.92
CA SER A 450 12.03 22.88 14.06
C SER A 450 12.95 22.05 13.18
N GLY A 451 13.81 22.70 12.37
CA GLY A 451 14.80 22.04 11.49
C GLY A 451 15.48 23.02 10.53
N THR A 452 16.66 22.65 10.01
CA THR A 452 17.53 23.53 9.21
C THR A 452 17.25 23.54 7.70
N ALA A 453 16.58 22.52 7.16
CA ALA A 453 16.27 22.46 5.73
C ALA A 453 14.96 23.19 5.41
N GLU A 454 14.90 23.89 4.27
CA GLU A 454 13.76 24.72 3.85
C GLU A 454 12.65 23.88 3.19
N ARG A 455 11.39 24.35 3.27
CA ARG A 455 10.25 23.88 2.45
C ARG A 455 9.67 25.07 1.69
N THR A 456 9.31 24.88 0.42
CA THR A 456 8.72 25.94 -0.40
C THR A 456 7.22 26.03 -0.18
N PHE A 457 6.74 27.23 0.11
CA PHE A 457 5.32 27.54 0.27
C PHE A 457 4.84 28.45 -0.85
N LEU A 458 3.63 28.20 -1.35
CA LEU A 458 2.88 29.19 -2.11
C LEU A 458 2.07 30.03 -1.13
N ILE A 459 2.37 31.33 -1.06
CA ILE A 459 1.63 32.30 -0.23
C ILE A 459 0.92 33.25 -1.17
N ARG A 460 -0.40 33.38 -1.09
CA ARG A 460 -1.20 34.26 -1.96
C ARG A 460 -2.24 35.07 -1.20
N ALA A 461 -2.56 36.23 -1.73
CA ALA A 461 -3.62 37.11 -1.25
C ALA A 461 -4.59 37.40 -2.41
N LEU A 462 -5.83 36.95 -2.26
CA LEU A 462 -6.87 37.06 -3.27
C LEU A 462 -7.87 38.13 -2.86
N GLY A 463 -8.22 38.99 -3.80
CA GLY A 463 -9.18 40.08 -3.60
C GLY A 463 -10.19 40.08 -4.74
N PRO A 464 -9.84 40.61 -5.92
CA PRO A 464 -10.77 40.65 -7.06
C PRO A 464 -11.31 39.29 -7.48
N SER A 465 -10.51 38.22 -7.39
CA SER A 465 -10.93 36.87 -7.80
C SER A 465 -12.00 36.25 -6.88
N LEU A 466 -12.26 36.84 -5.71
CA LEU A 466 -13.30 36.37 -4.79
C LEU A 466 -14.72 36.59 -5.33
N ASN A 467 -14.92 37.50 -6.29
CA ASN A 467 -16.21 37.81 -6.91
C ASN A 467 -17.33 38.15 -5.89
N ILE A 468 -16.98 38.83 -4.79
CA ILE A 468 -17.91 39.29 -3.76
C ILE A 468 -17.95 40.82 -3.65
N PRO A 469 -19.08 41.43 -3.24
CA PRO A 469 -19.13 42.86 -2.95
C PRO A 469 -18.11 43.26 -1.88
N GLY A 470 -17.34 44.32 -2.15
CA GLY A 470 -16.37 44.86 -1.19
C GLY A 470 -15.03 44.13 -1.13
N SER A 471 -14.69 43.30 -2.14
CA SER A 471 -13.36 42.71 -2.27
C SER A 471 -12.26 43.78 -2.31
N LEU A 472 -11.13 43.49 -1.66
CA LEU A 472 -9.93 44.33 -1.74
C LEU A 472 -9.44 44.36 -3.19
N ALA A 473 -9.32 45.56 -3.77
CA ALA A 473 -9.06 45.69 -5.21
C ALA A 473 -7.63 45.32 -5.62
N ASP A 474 -6.65 45.56 -4.74
CA ASP A 474 -5.22 45.41 -5.02
C ASP A 474 -4.51 44.92 -3.74
N PRO A 475 -4.60 43.61 -3.43
CA PRO A 475 -3.96 43.03 -2.26
C PRO A 475 -2.44 42.89 -2.44
N GLN A 476 -1.68 43.22 -1.40
CA GLN A 476 -0.24 42.98 -1.30
C GLN A 476 0.11 42.13 -0.07
N ILE A 477 1.21 41.40 -0.16
CA ILE A 477 1.74 40.51 0.87
C ILE A 477 3.13 40.98 1.32
N ASP A 478 3.32 41.05 2.64
CA ASP A 478 4.63 41.06 3.30
C ASP A 478 4.78 39.81 4.17
N VAL A 479 5.83 39.02 3.96
CA VAL A 479 6.18 37.88 4.83
C VAL A 479 7.31 38.30 5.76
N ARG A 480 7.15 38.09 7.07
CA ARG A 480 8.13 38.49 8.09
C ARG A 480 8.57 37.34 8.98
N ALA A 481 9.85 37.34 9.32
CA ALA A 481 10.48 36.45 10.28
C ALA A 481 10.16 36.88 11.74
N PRO A 482 10.49 36.07 12.77
CA PRO A 482 10.15 36.38 14.16
C PRO A 482 10.74 37.68 14.70
N ASP A 483 11.88 38.10 14.16
CA ASP A 483 12.56 39.35 14.51
C ASP A 483 11.98 40.58 13.77
N GLY A 484 10.96 40.39 12.93
CA GLY A 484 10.31 41.42 12.12
C GLY A 484 10.97 41.65 10.76
N THR A 485 12.05 40.94 10.42
CA THR A 485 12.72 41.07 9.11
C THR A 485 11.79 40.67 7.98
N LEU A 486 11.72 41.49 6.92
CA LEU A 486 10.98 41.17 5.69
C LEU A 486 11.73 40.09 4.91
N VAL A 487 11.08 38.95 4.66
CA VAL A 487 11.65 37.80 3.96
C VAL A 487 11.00 37.54 2.60
N GLY A 488 9.85 38.16 2.32
CA GLY A 488 9.21 38.13 1.02
C GLY A 488 8.19 39.25 0.87
N HIS A 489 8.03 39.76 -0.35
CA HIS A 489 7.04 40.77 -0.67
C HIS A 489 6.50 40.53 -2.08
N ASN A 490 5.20 40.68 -2.27
CA ASN A 490 4.63 40.79 -3.61
C ASN A 490 3.27 41.51 -3.59
N ASN A 491 2.97 42.26 -4.66
CA ASN A 491 1.66 42.84 -4.94
C ASN A 491 1.08 42.45 -6.31
N ASN A 492 1.85 41.81 -7.21
CA ASN A 492 1.31 41.20 -8.43
C ASN A 492 2.00 39.86 -8.72
N TRP A 493 1.23 38.78 -8.77
CA TRP A 493 1.77 37.42 -8.88
C TRP A 493 2.57 37.15 -10.16
N ARG A 494 2.32 37.91 -11.23
CA ARG A 494 3.03 37.76 -12.51
C ARG A 494 4.39 38.46 -12.56
N ASP A 495 4.73 39.30 -11.58
CA ASP A 495 5.91 40.18 -11.69
C ASP A 495 7.24 39.43 -11.53
N LEU A 496 7.28 38.39 -10.68
CA LEU A 496 8.53 37.72 -10.28
C LEU A 496 8.60 36.22 -10.59
N GLN A 497 7.51 35.48 -10.37
CA GLN A 497 7.51 34.01 -10.33
C GLN A 497 6.34 33.41 -11.14
N GLU A 498 5.96 34.07 -12.23
CA GLU A 498 4.75 33.73 -12.99
C GLU A 498 4.69 32.26 -13.40
N GLN A 499 5.76 31.75 -14.01
CA GLN A 499 5.78 30.39 -14.56
C GLN A 499 5.78 29.34 -13.45
N GLU A 500 6.54 29.59 -12.38
CA GLU A 500 6.63 28.71 -11.22
C GLU A 500 5.30 28.67 -10.45
N ILE A 501 4.63 29.82 -10.29
CA ILE A 501 3.32 29.91 -9.65
C ILE A 501 2.26 29.20 -10.51
N ILE A 502 2.29 29.33 -11.85
CA ILE A 502 1.40 28.56 -12.75
C ILE A 502 1.63 27.06 -12.59
N ALA A 503 2.89 26.61 -12.48
CA ALA A 503 3.23 25.20 -12.32
C ALA A 503 2.67 24.57 -11.03
N THR A 504 2.32 25.37 -10.01
CA THR A 504 1.65 24.87 -8.80
C THR A 504 0.18 24.46 -9.02
N GLY A 505 -0.44 24.86 -10.13
CA GLY A 505 -1.89 24.72 -10.35
C GLY A 505 -2.76 25.68 -9.53
N ALA A 506 -2.16 26.58 -8.74
CA ALA A 506 -2.84 27.48 -7.82
C ALA A 506 -2.50 28.96 -8.07
N ALA A 507 -2.26 29.35 -9.33
CA ALA A 507 -2.06 30.75 -9.69
C ALA A 507 -3.33 31.60 -9.46
N PRO A 508 -3.22 32.83 -8.94
CA PRO A 508 -4.35 33.76 -8.92
C PRO A 508 -4.89 34.04 -10.32
N THR A 509 -6.20 34.25 -10.44
CA THR A 509 -6.84 34.52 -11.75
C THR A 509 -6.80 35.99 -12.15
N ASN A 510 -6.63 36.91 -11.19
CA ASN A 510 -6.52 38.34 -11.46
C ASN A 510 -5.05 38.79 -11.33
N ASN A 511 -4.60 39.66 -12.24
CA ASN A 511 -3.20 40.10 -12.27
C ASN A 511 -2.83 41.07 -11.14
N GLN A 512 -3.81 41.72 -10.50
CA GLN A 512 -3.62 42.63 -9.35
C GLN A 512 -3.53 41.88 -8.01
N GLU A 513 -3.48 40.55 -8.03
CA GLU A 513 -3.40 39.75 -6.82
C GLU A 513 -1.95 39.38 -6.51
N ALA A 514 -1.61 39.31 -5.22
CA ALA A 514 -0.28 38.91 -4.79
C ALA A 514 -0.16 37.39 -4.67
N ALA A 515 0.94 36.82 -5.17
CA ALA A 515 1.36 35.48 -4.81
C ALA A 515 2.88 35.32 -4.88
N LEU A 516 3.45 34.51 -4.01
CA LEU A 516 4.89 34.29 -3.92
C LEU A 516 5.18 32.83 -3.58
N LEU A 517 6.22 32.28 -4.19
CA LEU A 517 6.85 31.02 -3.82
C LEU A 517 8.05 31.32 -2.94
N LEU A 518 8.00 30.88 -1.69
CA LEU A 518 9.03 31.22 -0.71
C LEU A 518 9.48 29.98 0.06
N PRO A 519 10.77 29.62 -0.04
CA PRO A 519 11.41 28.67 0.86
C PRO A 519 11.45 29.23 2.28
N LEU A 520 10.93 28.48 3.25
CA LEU A 520 10.92 28.85 4.67
C LEU A 520 11.55 27.72 5.50
N SER A 521 12.32 28.09 6.53
CA SER A 521 12.98 27.17 7.47
C SER A 521 12.13 26.95 8.73
N GLY A 522 12.52 26.00 9.59
CA GLY A 522 11.72 25.59 10.75
C GLY A 522 11.65 26.62 11.89
N GLN A 523 10.84 27.66 11.73
CA GLN A 523 10.54 28.72 12.70
C GLN A 523 9.13 29.32 12.46
N SER A 524 8.79 30.40 13.17
CA SER A 524 7.52 31.10 12.97
C SER A 524 7.63 32.24 11.95
N TYR A 525 6.57 32.46 11.17
CA TYR A 525 6.47 33.57 10.24
C TYR A 525 5.11 34.24 10.32
N THR A 526 5.04 35.53 9.97
CA THR A 526 3.78 36.25 9.79
C THR A 526 3.62 36.72 8.35
N VAL A 527 2.44 36.52 7.79
CA VAL A 527 2.03 36.97 6.45
C VAL A 527 1.05 38.11 6.63
N HIS A 528 1.48 39.31 6.29
CA HIS A 528 0.71 40.54 6.39
C HIS A 528 0.03 40.80 5.04
N VAL A 529 -1.30 40.78 5.01
CA VAL A 529 -2.08 41.14 3.83
C VAL A 529 -2.68 42.52 4.01
N SER A 530 -2.34 43.43 3.10
CA SER A 530 -2.82 44.82 3.10
C SER A 530 -3.25 45.25 1.70
N GLY A 531 -3.95 46.38 1.59
CA GLY A 531 -4.23 46.99 0.29
C GLY A 531 -3.09 47.91 -0.17
N VAL A 532 -2.74 47.87 -1.45
CA VAL A 532 -1.85 48.86 -2.05
C VAL A 532 -2.43 50.27 -1.80
N ASN A 533 -1.56 51.23 -1.47
CA ASN A 533 -1.92 52.59 -1.07
C ASN A 533 -2.83 52.70 0.17
N GLY A 534 -2.91 51.66 1.01
CA GLY A 534 -3.73 51.66 2.22
C GLY A 534 -5.23 51.56 1.93
N THR A 535 -5.60 50.85 0.86
CA THR A 535 -7.00 50.49 0.60
C THR A 535 -7.47 49.40 1.57
N SER A 536 -8.79 49.27 1.73
CA SER A 536 -9.42 48.27 2.60
C SER A 536 -10.48 47.49 1.84
N GLY A 537 -10.79 46.29 2.31
CA GLY A 537 -11.76 45.40 1.69
C GLY A 537 -11.58 43.96 2.15
N ILE A 538 -12.38 43.06 1.58
CA ILE A 538 -12.31 41.63 1.91
C ILE A 538 -11.23 40.97 1.05
N ALA A 539 -10.32 40.25 1.70
CA ALA A 539 -9.33 39.42 1.01
C ALA A 539 -9.25 38.03 1.65
N THR A 540 -8.72 37.08 0.90
CA THR A 540 -8.34 35.77 1.42
C THR A 540 -6.83 35.67 1.42
N VAL A 541 -6.22 35.31 2.55
CA VAL A 541 -4.82 34.89 2.62
C VAL A 541 -4.76 33.38 2.56
N GLU A 542 -3.94 32.82 1.67
CA GLU A 542 -3.78 31.38 1.53
C GLU A 542 -2.32 31.01 1.50
N ILE A 543 -1.98 29.95 2.24
CA ILE A 543 -0.62 29.45 2.38
C ILE A 543 -0.69 27.95 2.13
N TYR A 544 -0.06 27.48 1.05
CA TYR A 544 0.03 26.07 0.69
C TYR A 544 1.45 25.59 0.88
N ALA A 545 1.61 24.44 1.51
CA ALA A 545 2.86 23.70 1.44
C ALA A 545 2.90 22.90 0.13
N LEU A 546 3.96 23.06 -0.67
CA LEU A 546 4.14 22.28 -1.89
C LEU A 546 4.76 20.91 -1.57
N ALA A 547 4.45 19.91 -2.39
CA ALA A 547 4.99 18.55 -2.26
C ALA A 547 6.47 18.52 -2.71
N ASN A 548 7.34 17.85 -1.94
CA ASN A 548 8.70 17.52 -2.36
C ASN A 548 8.77 16.04 -2.69
N THR A 549 9.50 15.68 -3.75
CA THR A 549 9.57 14.31 -4.28
C THR A 549 10.59 13.39 -3.61
N THR A 550 11.38 13.85 -2.62
CA THR A 550 12.51 13.03 -2.11
C THR A 550 12.93 13.20 -0.64
N ASP A 551 12.16 13.80 0.28
CA ASP A 551 12.51 13.73 1.72
C ASP A 551 11.32 14.07 2.64
N ALA A 552 11.36 13.53 3.87
CA ALA A 552 10.29 13.48 4.88
C ALA A 552 9.34 14.72 4.98
N PRO A 553 8.03 14.51 5.18
CA PRO A 553 7.04 15.60 5.27
C PRO A 553 7.36 16.53 6.45
N LYS A 554 7.51 17.83 6.16
CA LYS A 554 7.65 18.88 7.19
C LYS A 554 6.32 19.57 7.39
N GLU A 555 5.64 19.18 8.44
CA GLU A 555 4.25 19.49 8.69
C GLU A 555 4.07 20.91 9.28
N PHE A 556 2.93 21.55 9.00
CA PHE A 556 2.49 22.69 9.80
C PHE A 556 2.11 22.19 11.20
N ARG A 557 2.74 22.73 12.25
CA ARG A 557 2.35 22.44 13.64
C ARG A 557 1.19 23.32 14.09
N ASN A 558 1.15 24.55 13.60
CA ASN A 558 0.07 25.48 13.83
C ASN A 558 -0.09 26.40 12.63
N ILE A 559 -1.34 26.74 12.36
CA ILE A 559 -1.65 27.83 11.46
C ILE A 559 -2.74 28.70 12.09
N SER A 560 -2.58 30.02 11.99
CA SER A 560 -3.44 30.98 12.67
C SER A 560 -3.73 32.20 11.80
N THR A 561 -4.80 32.93 12.10
CA THR A 561 -5.06 34.23 11.47
C THR A 561 -5.74 35.19 12.42
N ARG A 562 -5.15 36.38 12.57
CA ARG A 562 -5.74 37.51 13.29
C ARG A 562 -6.46 38.41 12.30
N GLY A 563 -7.72 38.72 12.57
CA GLY A 563 -8.52 39.57 11.70
C GLY A 563 -9.73 40.20 12.38
N ASN A 564 -10.35 41.14 11.67
CA ASN A 564 -11.62 41.74 12.08
C ASN A 564 -12.76 40.74 11.85
N VAL A 565 -13.54 40.51 12.90
CA VAL A 565 -14.75 39.69 12.89
C VAL A 565 -15.95 40.62 12.76
N GLY A 566 -16.65 40.51 11.63
CA GLY A 566 -17.89 41.21 11.35
C GLY A 566 -19.11 40.27 11.39
N THR A 567 -20.22 40.72 10.82
CA THR A 567 -21.46 39.95 10.70
C THR A 567 -21.72 39.52 9.25
N GLY A 568 -22.56 38.49 9.06
CA GLY A 568 -22.94 38.02 7.72
C GLY A 568 -21.73 37.54 6.92
N ASN A 569 -21.50 38.11 5.74
CA ASN A 569 -20.35 37.76 4.90
C ASN A 569 -18.98 38.21 5.46
N ASN A 570 -18.98 39.01 6.54
CA ASN A 570 -17.79 39.59 7.15
C ASN A 570 -17.30 38.81 8.38
N VAL A 571 -17.85 37.63 8.68
CA VAL A 571 -17.30 36.73 9.72
C VAL A 571 -15.89 36.27 9.32
N LEU A 572 -15.08 35.89 10.31
CA LEU A 572 -13.73 35.37 10.06
C LEU A 572 -13.83 33.87 9.77
N ILE A 573 -13.31 33.42 8.63
CA ILE A 573 -13.41 32.02 8.21
C ILE A 573 -12.01 31.48 7.99
N GLY A 574 -11.61 30.49 8.78
CA GLY A 574 -10.37 29.72 8.61
C GLY A 574 -10.66 28.37 7.97
N GLY A 575 -10.17 28.15 6.76
CA GLY A 575 -10.19 26.87 6.06
C GLY A 575 -8.88 26.10 6.27
N THR A 576 -8.99 24.79 6.38
CA THR A 576 -7.82 23.89 6.38
C THR A 576 -8.12 22.64 5.57
N ILE A 577 -7.11 22.09 4.93
CA ILE A 577 -7.16 20.80 4.26
C ILE A 577 -6.29 19.85 5.08
N VAL A 578 -6.89 18.78 5.55
CA VAL A 578 -6.17 17.63 6.09
C VAL A 578 -5.78 16.76 4.89
N ARG A 579 -4.48 16.54 4.66
CA ARG A 579 -3.96 15.64 3.64
C ARG A 579 -3.22 14.49 4.29
N GLY A 580 -3.04 13.43 3.53
CA GLY A 580 -2.44 12.20 4.02
C GLY A 580 -3.49 11.11 4.05
N SER A 581 -3.14 10.01 4.66
CA SER A 581 -3.91 8.78 4.54
C SER A 581 -4.38 8.24 5.90
N ALA A 582 -4.25 9.04 6.96
CA ALA A 582 -4.81 8.76 8.27
C ALA A 582 -5.72 9.91 8.77
N VAL A 583 -6.52 9.66 9.80
CA VAL A 583 -7.32 10.70 10.46
C VAL A 583 -6.42 11.60 11.30
N GLN A 584 -6.69 12.91 11.32
CA GLN A 584 -5.95 13.87 12.13
C GLN A 584 -6.75 14.29 13.35
N LYS A 585 -6.18 14.10 14.54
CA LYS A 585 -6.68 14.81 15.72
C LYS A 585 -6.17 16.25 15.72
N LEU A 586 -7.04 17.22 15.91
CA LEU A 586 -6.66 18.64 15.93
C LEU A 586 -7.53 19.43 16.89
N ILE A 587 -7.03 20.59 17.29
CA ILE A 587 -7.78 21.59 18.06
C ILE A 587 -7.90 22.87 17.23
N VAL A 588 -9.13 23.36 17.10
CA VAL A 588 -9.47 24.66 16.52
C VAL A 588 -9.82 25.60 17.66
N ARG A 589 -9.23 26.80 17.69
CA ARG A 589 -9.46 27.81 18.73
C ARG A 589 -9.93 29.13 18.12
N ALA A 590 -10.78 29.83 18.84
CA ALA A 590 -11.19 31.20 18.61
C ALA A 590 -10.83 32.04 19.84
N ILE A 591 -9.83 32.90 19.70
CA ILE A 591 -9.26 33.71 20.78
C ILE A 591 -9.69 35.18 20.59
N GLY A 592 -10.50 35.69 21.51
CA GLY A 592 -11.02 37.06 21.57
C GLY A 592 -10.62 37.74 22.88
N PRO A 593 -11.25 37.43 24.03
CA PRO A 593 -10.92 38.04 25.32
C PRO A 593 -9.45 37.94 25.73
N ASP A 594 -8.79 36.81 25.51
CA ASP A 594 -7.36 36.65 25.83
C ASP A 594 -6.46 37.64 25.07
N LEU A 595 -6.86 38.09 23.87
CA LEU A 595 -6.10 39.08 23.10
C LEU A 595 -6.04 40.46 23.79
N ALA A 596 -7.06 40.82 24.59
CA ALA A 596 -7.03 42.05 25.36
C ALA A 596 -5.90 42.04 26.41
N GLY A 597 -5.66 40.87 27.01
CA GLY A 597 -4.54 40.64 27.94
C GLY A 597 -3.17 40.75 27.27
N LEU A 598 -3.11 40.57 25.94
CA LEU A 598 -1.91 40.71 25.12
C LEU A 598 -1.76 42.11 24.49
N GLY A 599 -2.60 43.07 24.91
CA GLY A 599 -2.52 44.46 24.46
C GLY A 599 -3.13 44.74 23.09
N VAL A 600 -3.97 43.84 22.56
CA VAL A 600 -4.72 44.08 21.31
C VAL A 600 -5.98 44.89 21.63
N PRO A 601 -6.07 46.17 21.23
CA PRO A 601 -7.26 46.98 21.49
C PRO A 601 -8.44 46.50 20.62
N GLY A 602 -9.66 46.55 21.17
CA GLY A 602 -10.88 46.22 20.42
C GLY A 602 -11.07 44.73 20.15
N SER A 603 -10.52 43.85 20.99
CA SER A 603 -10.72 42.40 20.84
C SER A 603 -12.19 42.00 21.01
N LEU A 604 -12.61 40.97 20.28
CA LEU A 604 -13.94 40.39 20.38
C LEU A 604 -14.14 39.82 21.78
N GLN A 605 -15.24 40.18 22.45
CA GLN A 605 -15.45 39.85 23.87
C GLN A 605 -16.07 38.48 24.14
N ASP A 606 -16.65 37.87 23.11
CA ASP A 606 -17.41 36.62 23.22
C ASP A 606 -17.45 35.93 21.84
N PRO A 607 -16.35 35.24 21.44
CA PRO A 607 -16.29 34.47 20.21
C PRO A 607 -17.21 33.23 20.23
N VAL A 608 -17.69 32.84 19.05
CA VAL A 608 -18.38 31.58 18.79
C VAL A 608 -17.73 30.92 17.58
N LEU A 609 -17.41 29.63 17.71
CA LEU A 609 -16.73 28.82 16.72
C LEU A 609 -17.65 27.72 16.20
N GLU A 610 -17.71 27.56 14.87
CA GLU A 610 -18.33 26.41 14.21
C GLU A 610 -17.28 25.69 13.35
N LEU A 611 -17.31 24.36 13.32
CA LEU A 611 -16.51 23.53 12.44
C LEU A 611 -17.43 22.79 11.46
N ARG A 612 -17.14 22.89 10.16
CA ARG A 612 -17.94 22.32 9.08
C ARG A 612 -17.09 21.49 8.13
N ASP A 613 -17.69 20.46 7.55
CA ASP A 613 -17.05 19.63 6.51
C ASP A 613 -17.06 20.29 5.12
N ALA A 614 -16.51 19.60 4.12
CA ALA A 614 -16.44 20.05 2.73
C ALA A 614 -17.81 20.32 2.08
N SER A 615 -18.88 19.69 2.58
CA SER A 615 -20.26 19.92 2.11
C SER A 615 -20.94 21.13 2.77
N GLY A 616 -20.31 21.71 3.80
CA GLY A 616 -20.85 22.77 4.64
C GLY A 616 -21.68 22.26 5.82
N THR A 617 -21.73 20.95 6.06
CA THR A 617 -22.45 20.36 7.19
C THR A 617 -21.74 20.69 8.50
N LEU A 618 -22.52 21.04 9.54
CA LEU A 618 -21.98 21.35 10.86
C LEU A 618 -21.51 20.07 11.55
N LEU A 619 -20.21 20.02 11.89
CA LEU A 619 -19.59 18.93 12.65
C LEU A 619 -19.61 19.21 14.15
N ALA A 620 -19.28 20.44 14.54
CA ALA A 620 -19.23 20.86 15.94
C ALA A 620 -19.40 22.38 16.06
N SER A 621 -19.87 22.85 17.22
CA SER A 621 -19.87 24.27 17.58
C SER A 621 -19.51 24.46 19.05
N ASN A 622 -18.86 25.59 19.37
CA ASN A 622 -18.53 25.97 20.74
C ASN A 622 -18.52 27.50 20.90
N ASP A 623 -18.90 27.97 22.07
CA ASP A 623 -19.03 29.37 22.48
C ASP A 623 -18.05 29.62 23.65
N ASP A 624 -18.17 28.82 24.72
CA ASP A 624 -17.26 28.80 25.87
C ASP A 624 -16.49 27.47 25.93
N TRP A 625 -15.15 27.49 25.87
CA TRP A 625 -14.34 26.27 25.68
C TRP A 625 -14.55 25.20 26.77
N ARG A 626 -14.90 25.58 28.00
CA ARG A 626 -15.18 24.65 29.11
C ARG A 626 -16.54 23.94 29.01
N SER A 627 -17.43 24.37 28.13
CA SER A 627 -18.83 23.92 28.13
C SER A 627 -19.02 22.45 27.73
N ALA A 628 -18.26 21.95 26.74
CA ALA A 628 -18.46 20.63 26.15
C ALA A 628 -17.23 19.71 26.24
N GLN A 629 -16.03 20.24 26.01
CA GLN A 629 -14.80 19.45 25.85
C GLN A 629 -13.70 19.82 26.85
N GLU A 630 -14.06 20.36 28.03
CA GLU A 630 -13.09 20.92 29.01
C GLU A 630 -11.89 20.01 29.26
N GLN A 631 -12.14 18.75 29.64
CA GLN A 631 -11.06 17.80 29.95
C GLN A 631 -10.21 17.45 28.72
N GLU A 632 -10.84 17.30 27.56
CA GLU A 632 -10.14 16.98 26.31
C GLU A 632 -9.26 18.16 25.87
N ILE A 633 -9.77 19.39 25.96
CA ILE A 633 -9.05 20.62 25.64
C ILE A 633 -7.89 20.84 26.62
N ILE A 634 -8.07 20.63 27.93
CA ILE A 634 -6.98 20.71 28.92
C ILE A 634 -5.88 19.70 28.59
N ALA A 635 -6.25 18.47 28.20
CA ALA A 635 -5.29 17.43 27.86
C ALA A 635 -4.40 17.78 26.65
N THR A 636 -4.84 18.69 25.77
CA THR A 636 -4.01 19.17 24.65
C THR A 636 -2.86 20.09 25.09
N GLY A 637 -2.92 20.66 26.30
CA GLY A 637 -2.01 21.73 26.73
C GLY A 637 -2.24 23.08 26.05
N LEU A 638 -3.27 23.20 25.20
CA LEU A 638 -3.62 24.39 24.41
C LEU A 638 -4.95 25.02 24.85
N ALA A 639 -5.38 24.81 26.09
CA ALA A 639 -6.59 25.44 26.62
C ALA A 639 -6.49 26.98 26.62
N PRO A 640 -7.52 27.71 26.14
CA PRO A 640 -7.61 29.15 26.34
C PRO A 640 -7.57 29.53 27.83
N GLN A 641 -7.09 30.74 28.15
CA GLN A 641 -7.04 31.22 29.54
C GLN A 641 -8.36 31.85 29.97
N ASN A 642 -9.05 32.55 29.06
CA ASN A 642 -10.39 33.07 29.33
C ASN A 642 -11.45 32.01 29.06
N ASP A 643 -12.42 31.89 29.97
CA ASP A 643 -13.51 30.93 29.83
C ASP A 643 -14.46 31.26 28.67
N ARG A 644 -14.47 32.51 28.19
CA ARG A 644 -15.27 32.97 27.03
C ARG A 644 -14.59 32.79 25.68
N ASP A 645 -13.35 32.34 25.64
CA ASP A 645 -12.76 31.90 24.38
C ASP A 645 -13.37 30.56 23.96
N SER A 646 -13.42 30.27 22.66
CA SER A 646 -14.00 29.01 22.16
C SER A 646 -12.91 28.06 21.67
N ALA A 647 -13.11 26.75 21.85
CA ALA A 647 -12.24 25.73 21.28
C ALA A 647 -13.00 24.44 20.94
N ILE A 648 -12.59 23.75 19.88
CA ILE A 648 -13.15 22.48 19.43
C ILE A 648 -11.99 21.51 19.22
N VAL A 649 -12.02 20.34 19.86
CA VAL A 649 -11.14 19.21 19.53
C VAL A 649 -11.89 18.27 18.61
N ALA A 650 -11.31 17.93 17.47
CA ALA A 650 -11.94 17.04 16.50
C ALA A 650 -10.93 16.05 15.91
N THR A 651 -11.41 14.87 15.52
CA THR A 651 -10.65 13.91 14.71
C THR A 651 -11.22 13.93 13.30
N LEU A 652 -10.43 14.40 12.35
CA LEU A 652 -10.88 14.72 11.00
C LEU A 652 -10.27 13.80 9.96
N LEU A 653 -11.07 13.39 8.99
CA LEU A 653 -10.64 12.66 7.79
C LEU A 653 -9.77 13.56 6.89
N PRO A 654 -8.89 13.00 6.04
CA PRO A 654 -8.24 13.73 4.97
C PRO A 654 -9.26 14.33 3.98
N THR A 655 -9.59 15.61 4.14
CA THR A 655 -10.44 16.42 3.25
C THR A 655 -10.37 17.89 3.68
N SER A 656 -11.19 18.76 3.09
CA SER A 656 -11.30 20.17 3.45
C SER A 656 -12.32 20.43 4.56
N TYR A 657 -11.99 21.36 5.44
CA TYR A 657 -12.83 21.80 6.54
C TYR A 657 -12.85 23.32 6.66
N THR A 658 -13.96 23.82 7.17
CA THR A 658 -14.18 25.25 7.39
C THR A 658 -14.49 25.51 8.85
N ALA A 659 -13.66 26.33 9.49
CA ALA A 659 -13.91 26.89 10.80
C ALA A 659 -14.45 28.32 10.66
N ILE A 660 -15.64 28.57 11.20
CA ILE A 660 -16.31 29.87 11.15
C ILE A 660 -16.24 30.49 12.55
N LEU A 661 -15.61 31.65 12.65
CA LEU A 661 -15.53 32.45 13.88
C LEU A 661 -16.40 33.70 13.73
N GLN A 662 -17.35 33.84 14.66
CA GLN A 662 -18.27 34.97 14.73
C GLN A 662 -18.41 35.47 16.18
N GLY A 663 -18.90 36.70 16.38
CA GLY A 663 -19.24 37.19 17.70
C GLY A 663 -20.63 36.77 18.14
N LYS A 664 -20.78 36.39 19.41
CA LYS A 664 -22.08 36.09 20.01
C LYS A 664 -23.04 37.26 19.84
N ASN A 665 -24.29 36.97 19.48
CA ASN A 665 -25.34 37.97 19.21
C ASN A 665 -24.96 39.03 18.15
N GLY A 666 -24.03 38.73 17.25
CA GLY A 666 -23.59 39.65 16.20
C GLY A 666 -22.59 40.71 16.66
N ALA A 667 -21.92 40.49 17.80
CA ALA A 667 -20.81 41.33 18.22
C ALA A 667 -19.67 41.32 17.18
N THR A 668 -18.93 42.42 17.12
CA THR A 668 -17.78 42.59 16.22
C THR A 668 -16.53 42.95 17.00
N GLY A 669 -15.36 42.69 16.44
CA GLY A 669 -14.08 42.97 17.09
C GLY A 669 -12.93 42.22 16.45
N ILE A 670 -11.75 42.28 17.06
CA ILE A 670 -10.57 41.54 16.61
C ILE A 670 -10.52 40.19 17.30
N ALA A 671 -10.38 39.11 16.53
CA ALA A 671 -10.14 37.78 17.08
C ALA A 671 -9.04 37.06 16.29
N LEU A 672 -8.58 35.95 16.87
CA LEU A 672 -7.60 35.06 16.29
C LEU A 672 -8.25 33.68 16.14
N ILE A 673 -8.25 33.13 14.92
CA ILE A 673 -8.61 31.74 14.67
C ILE A 673 -7.33 30.91 14.52
N GLU A 674 -7.26 29.74 15.16
CA GLU A 674 -6.07 28.90 15.17
C GLU A 674 -6.44 27.44 14.99
N ILE A 675 -5.61 26.71 14.25
CA ILE A 675 -5.74 25.26 14.06
C ILE A 675 -4.39 24.63 14.40
N TYR A 676 -4.39 23.73 15.38
CA TYR A 676 -3.22 22.96 15.77
C TYR A 676 -3.44 21.50 15.47
N LYS A 677 -2.45 20.92 14.77
CA LYS A 677 -2.30 19.47 14.71
C LYS A 677 -1.97 18.95 16.12
N LEU A 678 -2.66 17.90 16.56
CA LEU A 678 -2.36 17.18 17.79
C LEU A 678 -1.69 15.84 17.44
N ASP A 679 -0.72 15.43 18.24
CA ASP A 679 0.03 14.18 18.06
C ASP A 679 -0.76 12.96 18.54
#